data_AF-A0A8H5I357-F1
#
_entry.id   AF-A0A8H5I357-F1
#
_cell.length_a   1.000
_cell.length_b   1.000
_cell.length_c   1.000
_cell.angle_alpha   90.00
_cell.angle_beta   90.00
_cell.angle_gamma   90.00
#
_symmetry.space_group_name_H-M   'P 1'
#
loop_
_entity.id
_entity.type
_entity.pdbx_description
1 polymer ?
#
loop_
_entity_poly.entity_id
_entity_poly.type
_entity_poly.pdbx_seq_one_letter_code
_entity_poly.pdbx_strand_id
1 'polypeptide(L)'
;MGRRQARRKKRKAERERCIPRLETLIIDQANFDGSWRRTQAFMSHQRQGKNGGSADIICGCDPSPRTIWRTCQNYYLEMNPARPLVPADNPDDHHRRNGKGNKNKSSQAPEQSEPVEYGRVFFFIHRSLPRHLWDVKYHTDANQDMAATLFLDTQQGQIAIHSVYNVNQPAKDGRPKRHIDVKQFVEETTSGQRNIVVGDFNLHRYLWGGPLFKRHNHTPAAQVLEHEMITVAKMALLTKQGTVTCTKGSGDSHSTASCIDLTFISPDLCHKVKHWGVFQDNPWKPSDHRPIRTILDMTCVRDDSRILLWNRVNIKAFFEAVGLGLRHLDGMPLDTRHDLDTFASKLVQIIYESIQEHVGSRLANPPPRQQLLDPRLRNILTTECLSTPAGPDIRLDDHAKHMQGRTKNSYRQSIANKGLWLATSIGKAQSQPRNVINMPALVHDKSTFASEKEKQTCIRNFTWSETSDCPPPELPFPDLSPDREEFEMDLVLTELMIITMIQRLPSKKACGEDKVPNEALKLCRMLIAPYIAKLFNACIRLGYHAAAFRKAITSMLPKAAKPAYNHPNSWRPIALLSCLGKLFERFLAQRLKKLALDHKLLPETQYGAPGRSTTDALTAMLGVVHKAWTWKPTNSIPRLVVSMVALDVSGAYNCVDRVLLLQTLADRGVATWFLRVIHSFLSDRSIVIKLPQSVSDPFFVNIGIPQGSPLSPLLFLFYTAPLLVMLAEEIKKLNRPNVEVHVFACVDDTYLMAVSPSYEENCSLLKVFHDLITEWAKGAHLSFSPEKSLVMHFQNGVSDAKRKSDQRKRKNLGLPDTPEVEPPCTLLPDIDELRNNPECLQQEKLPVLGLMLDPGLSFEHHLTLIEEKVESALRYQRRISGANWGMTLEKTRQYYICKIRPVISYACAAWFAWRKHESGLTGLRKPLPPGQIARLQKLQYKCIMLFSGAIRATPRLVLEKECHIDSIEVFLYRMAMSCRAKSLKMRPHDFWFNRLPEHDEDGRFHEKRHAYHESAFDVLNGIARVLVGDAGKRFQDTWKCPPKTTVLEAWRNPVNRNRAIRQQAIRQATETSKGIWKAHLSERKDKKTSTYQPHALKGEWGGESLAYYRGMTRPESTLGMQLRTECVGLNWYLNKCHVMREVKVSGSDAVGRRGTNRSYLYLRAPQPDGSSHVHGVP
;
A
#
# COMPACT_ATOMS: atom_id res chain seq x y z
N MET A 1 33.34 21.47 6.24
CA MET A 1 31.88 21.65 6.42
C MET A 1 31.34 23.00 5.92
N GLY A 2 32.13 24.10 5.96
CA GLY A 2 31.71 25.45 5.54
C GLY A 2 31.10 25.57 4.13
N ARG A 3 31.69 24.95 3.10
CA ARG A 3 31.11 24.97 1.72
C ARG A 3 29.71 24.33 1.63
N ARG A 4 29.42 23.34 2.47
CA ARG A 4 28.13 22.64 2.49
C ARG A 4 27.07 23.49 3.20
N GLN A 5 27.47 24.20 4.25
CA GLN A 5 26.65 25.15 5.00
C GLN A 5 26.39 26.43 4.19
N ALA A 6 27.39 26.94 3.46
CA ALA A 6 27.27 28.04 2.52
C ALA A 6 26.36 27.70 1.34
N ARG A 7 26.48 26.50 0.73
CA ARG A 7 25.52 26.03 -0.29
C ARG A 7 24.10 25.85 0.26
N ARG A 8 23.95 25.45 1.52
CA ARG A 8 22.65 25.36 2.20
C ARG A 8 22.06 26.74 2.45
N LYS A 9 22.87 27.70 2.95
CA LYS A 9 22.49 29.11 3.13
C LYS A 9 22.15 29.76 1.79
N LYS A 10 22.94 29.55 0.73
CA LYS A 10 22.67 30.05 -0.62
C LYS A 10 21.38 29.47 -1.21
N ARG A 11 21.14 28.15 -1.11
CA ARG A 11 19.88 27.53 -1.54
C ARG A 11 18.68 27.93 -0.68
N LYS A 12 18.90 28.22 0.61
CA LYS A 12 17.89 28.72 1.53
C LYS A 12 17.53 30.17 1.14
N ALA A 13 18.51 31.03 0.93
CA ALA A 13 18.36 32.39 0.43
C ALA A 13 17.73 32.45 -0.98
N GLU A 14 18.11 31.57 -1.92
CA GLU A 14 17.46 31.45 -3.24
C GLU A 14 16.01 30.99 -3.14
N ARG A 15 15.68 30.12 -2.18
CA ARG A 15 14.30 29.68 -1.90
C ARG A 15 13.48 30.71 -1.13
N GLU A 16 14.13 31.58 -0.37
CA GLU A 16 13.56 32.70 0.39
C GLU A 16 13.37 33.94 -0.49
N ARG A 17 14.14 34.09 -1.58
CA ARG A 17 13.95 35.11 -2.64
C ARG A 17 12.79 34.80 -3.60
N CYS A 18 12.17 33.63 -3.49
CA CYS A 18 11.02 33.25 -4.31
C CYS A 18 9.73 33.70 -3.62
N ILE A 19 9.10 34.76 -4.12
CA ILE A 19 7.88 35.34 -3.55
C ILE A 19 6.66 34.50 -4.00
N PRO A 20 5.76 34.09 -3.08
CA PRO A 20 4.48 33.49 -3.44
C PRO A 20 3.68 34.44 -4.32
N ARG A 21 3.20 33.96 -5.48
CA ARG A 21 2.43 34.80 -6.40
C ARG A 21 0.95 34.74 -6.05
N LEU A 22 0.45 35.78 -5.39
CA LEU A 22 -0.94 35.84 -4.90
C LEU A 22 -1.86 36.67 -5.80
N GLU A 23 -1.35 37.74 -6.40
CA GLU A 23 -2.15 38.79 -7.07
C GLU A 23 -2.41 38.54 -8.56
N THR A 24 -1.82 37.50 -9.16
CA THR A 24 -1.98 37.23 -10.60
C THR A 24 -2.40 35.79 -10.87
N LEU A 25 -3.30 35.62 -11.83
CA LEU A 25 -3.66 34.32 -12.41
C LEU A 25 -2.83 34.06 -13.67
N ILE A 26 -2.13 32.93 -13.72
CA ILE A 26 -1.43 32.48 -14.94
C ILE A 26 -2.12 31.29 -15.57
N ILE A 27 -2.49 31.45 -16.83
CA ILE A 27 -3.08 30.41 -17.67
C ILE A 27 -2.07 30.09 -18.77
N ASP A 28 -1.63 28.84 -18.86
CA ASP A 28 -0.85 28.35 -19.98
C ASP A 28 -1.75 27.49 -20.89
N GLN A 29 -1.57 27.57 -22.20
CA GLN A 29 -2.15 26.63 -23.16
C GLN A 29 -1.05 25.81 -23.83
N ALA A 30 -1.30 24.51 -24.03
CA ALA A 30 -0.34 23.61 -24.65
C ALA A 30 -1.02 22.43 -25.37
N ASN A 31 -0.57 22.14 -26.59
CA ASN A 31 -0.91 20.91 -27.32
C ASN A 31 0.16 19.83 -27.08
N PHE A 32 -0.28 18.62 -26.69
CA PHE A 32 0.57 17.50 -26.33
C PHE A 32 0.68 16.42 -27.41
N ASP A 33 -0.11 16.47 -28.49
CA ASP A 33 -0.02 15.56 -29.66
C ASP A 33 0.06 14.07 -29.23
N GLY A 34 -0.80 13.67 -28.29
CA GLY A 34 -0.89 12.32 -27.73
C GLY A 34 0.36 11.84 -26.96
N SER A 35 1.35 12.71 -26.71
CA SER A 35 2.68 12.31 -26.28
C SER A 35 2.96 12.54 -24.81
N TRP A 36 3.05 11.45 -24.03
CA TRP A 36 3.46 11.51 -22.63
C TRP A 36 4.83 12.14 -22.41
N ARG A 37 5.77 11.99 -23.37
CA ARG A 37 7.09 12.60 -23.26
C ARG A 37 6.99 14.13 -23.28
N ARG A 38 6.07 14.69 -24.09
CA ARG A 38 5.78 16.13 -24.16
C ARG A 38 5.14 16.61 -22.86
N THR A 39 4.13 15.89 -22.35
CA THR A 39 3.53 16.17 -21.02
C THR A 39 4.59 16.20 -19.92
N GLN A 40 5.48 15.20 -19.88
CA GLN A 40 6.54 15.13 -18.87
C GLN A 40 7.55 16.29 -19.01
N ALA A 41 7.91 16.67 -20.23
CA ALA A 41 8.81 17.78 -20.50
C ALA A 41 8.18 19.11 -20.04
N PHE A 42 6.92 19.38 -20.38
CA PHE A 42 6.19 20.57 -19.91
C PHE A 42 6.14 20.64 -18.40
N MET A 43 5.69 19.58 -17.76
CA MET A 43 5.55 19.57 -16.30
C MET A 43 6.92 19.64 -15.59
N SER A 44 8.00 19.21 -16.25
CA SER A 44 9.36 19.49 -15.77
C SER A 44 9.73 20.96 -15.94
N HIS A 45 9.38 21.58 -17.06
CA HIS A 45 9.61 23.00 -17.33
C HIS A 45 8.88 23.89 -16.33
N GLN A 46 7.59 23.62 -16.10
CA GLN A 46 6.76 24.26 -15.08
C GLN A 46 7.41 24.18 -13.69
N ARG A 47 7.92 23.00 -13.31
CA ARG A 47 8.61 22.80 -12.02
C ARG A 47 9.95 23.53 -11.92
N GLN A 48 10.64 23.73 -13.03
CA GLN A 48 11.91 24.45 -13.08
C GLN A 48 11.72 25.96 -13.09
N GLY A 49 10.53 26.47 -13.42
CA GLY A 49 10.21 27.91 -13.38
C GLY A 49 10.88 28.73 -14.47
N LYS A 50 11.34 28.10 -15.55
CA LYS A 50 12.17 28.71 -16.60
C LYS A 50 11.54 29.87 -17.39
N ASN A 51 10.22 30.09 -17.27
CA ASN A 51 9.49 31.20 -17.91
C ASN A 51 8.77 32.11 -16.89
N GLY A 52 9.42 32.46 -15.78
CA GLY A 52 8.82 33.36 -14.77
C GLY A 52 7.88 32.68 -13.78
N GLY A 53 7.93 31.34 -13.68
CA GLY A 53 7.18 30.55 -12.68
C GLY A 53 6.19 29.55 -13.28
N SER A 54 5.61 28.71 -12.42
CA SER A 54 4.59 27.72 -12.82
C SER A 54 3.24 28.38 -13.11
N ALA A 55 2.44 27.81 -14.01
CA ALA A 55 1.06 28.23 -14.25
C ALA A 55 0.12 27.84 -13.10
N ASP A 56 -0.97 28.59 -12.95
CA ASP A 56 -2.07 28.24 -12.07
C ASP A 56 -3.01 27.25 -12.77
N ILE A 57 -3.25 27.46 -14.06
CA ILE A 57 -4.09 26.61 -14.91
C ILE A 57 -3.32 26.29 -16.20
N ILE A 58 -3.40 25.04 -16.64
CA ILE A 58 -2.89 24.61 -17.94
C ILE A 58 -4.06 24.04 -18.73
N CYS A 59 -4.39 24.68 -19.86
CA CYS A 59 -5.35 24.22 -20.84
C CYS A 59 -4.62 23.31 -21.83
N GLY A 60 -4.85 22.01 -21.71
CA GLY A 60 -4.17 20.97 -22.47
C GLY A 60 -5.01 20.46 -23.63
N CYS A 61 -4.38 20.28 -24.78
CA CYS A 61 -4.98 19.63 -25.95
C CYS A 61 -4.26 18.31 -26.29
N ASP A 62 -5.03 17.35 -26.80
CA ASP A 62 -4.64 16.02 -27.25
C ASP A 62 -3.78 15.22 -26.23
N PRO A 63 -4.38 14.77 -25.10
CA PRO A 63 -3.65 14.07 -24.06
C PRO A 63 -3.15 12.68 -24.49
N SER A 64 -2.00 12.28 -23.95
CA SER A 64 -1.60 10.86 -23.99
C SER A 64 -2.50 10.00 -23.09
N PRO A 65 -2.81 8.74 -23.47
CA PRO A 65 -3.47 7.79 -22.56
C PRO A 65 -2.74 7.59 -21.23
N ARG A 66 -1.43 7.86 -21.17
CA ARG A 66 -0.61 7.79 -19.95
C ARG A 66 -0.86 8.93 -18.97
N THR A 67 -1.45 10.05 -19.41
CA THR A 67 -1.56 11.30 -18.63
C THR A 67 -2.39 11.10 -17.36
N ILE A 68 -3.55 10.44 -17.46
CA ILE A 68 -4.43 10.18 -16.32
C ILE A 68 -3.83 9.26 -15.26
N TRP A 69 -2.96 8.33 -15.68
CA TRP A 69 -2.30 7.36 -14.80
C TRP A 69 -1.00 7.89 -14.17
N ARG A 70 -0.46 9.01 -14.66
CA ARG A 70 0.83 9.56 -14.23
C ARG A 70 0.67 10.96 -13.68
N THR A 71 0.55 11.01 -12.36
CA THR A 71 0.17 12.25 -11.69
C THR A 71 1.24 13.34 -11.72
N CYS A 72 0.78 14.57 -11.54
CA CYS A 72 1.61 15.75 -11.30
C CYS A 72 1.45 16.15 -9.82
N GLN A 73 2.54 16.21 -9.05
CA GLN A 73 2.47 16.42 -7.60
C GLN A 73 1.77 17.72 -7.18
N ASN A 74 1.79 18.73 -8.04
CA ASN A 74 1.33 20.08 -7.73
C ASN A 74 0.01 20.45 -8.41
N TYR A 75 -0.56 19.56 -9.23
CA TYR A 75 -1.77 19.86 -10.00
C TYR A 75 -2.84 18.78 -9.75
N TYR A 76 -4.10 19.19 -9.80
CA TYR A 76 -5.25 18.37 -10.13
C TYR A 76 -5.28 18.17 -11.65
N LEU A 77 -5.76 17.01 -12.11
CA LEU A 77 -6.00 16.74 -13.52
C LEU A 77 -7.50 16.52 -13.69
N GLU A 78 -8.09 17.28 -14.60
CA GLU A 78 -9.50 17.15 -14.99
C GLU A 78 -9.56 16.74 -16.46
N MET A 79 -10.10 15.55 -16.73
CA MET A 79 -10.09 14.90 -18.04
C MET A 79 -11.26 13.92 -18.14
N ASN A 80 -12.02 13.95 -19.25
CA ASN A 80 -13.22 13.13 -19.45
C ASN A 80 -12.90 11.87 -20.27
N PRO A 81 -12.89 10.65 -19.70
CA PRO A 81 -12.83 9.42 -20.47
C PRO A 81 -14.22 9.03 -21.01
N ALA A 82 -14.30 8.45 -22.21
CA ALA A 82 -15.55 8.01 -22.83
C ALA A 82 -16.29 6.93 -22.02
N ARG A 83 -15.56 6.18 -21.20
CA ARG A 83 -16.11 5.25 -20.21
C ARG A 83 -15.28 5.26 -18.92
N PRO A 84 -15.85 4.80 -17.79
CA PRO A 84 -15.09 4.64 -16.56
C PRO A 84 -13.84 3.76 -16.72
N LEU A 85 -12.75 4.18 -16.08
CA LEU A 85 -11.44 3.52 -16.20
C LEU A 85 -11.31 2.28 -15.31
N VAL A 86 -10.75 1.23 -15.89
CA VAL A 86 -10.33 -0.01 -15.24
C VAL A 86 -8.80 -0.09 -15.12
N PRO A 87 -8.17 -0.76 -14.13
CA PRO A 87 -6.71 -0.87 -14.08
C PRO A 87 -6.06 -1.44 -15.35
N ALA A 88 -6.77 -2.30 -16.09
CA ALA A 88 -6.30 -2.84 -17.36
C ALA A 88 -6.13 -1.75 -18.45
N ASP A 89 -6.84 -0.63 -18.33
CA ASP A 89 -6.69 0.53 -19.21
C ASP A 89 -5.35 1.25 -19.00
N ASN A 90 -4.63 0.96 -17.91
CA ASN A 90 -3.35 1.57 -17.62
C ASN A 90 -2.28 1.12 -18.66
N PRO A 91 -1.75 2.02 -19.49
CA PRO A 91 -0.73 1.69 -20.49
C PRO A 91 0.64 1.33 -19.88
N ASP A 92 0.79 1.43 -18.56
CA ASP A 92 1.95 0.96 -17.80
C ASP A 92 1.70 -0.34 -17.02
N ASP A 93 0.53 -0.97 -17.17
CA ASP A 93 0.30 -2.27 -16.57
C ASP A 93 1.34 -3.28 -17.08
N HIS A 94 1.98 -3.94 -16.11
CA HIS A 94 3.02 -4.93 -16.37
C HIS A 94 2.44 -6.22 -16.97
N HIS A 95 1.18 -6.55 -16.69
CA HIS A 95 0.52 -7.71 -17.29
C HIS A 95 0.37 -7.54 -18.81
N ARG A 96 0.21 -6.31 -19.30
CA ARG A 96 0.15 -5.98 -20.73
C ARG A 96 1.49 -6.13 -21.47
N ARG A 97 2.64 -6.07 -20.75
CA ARG A 97 3.99 -6.13 -21.35
C ARG A 97 4.53 -7.54 -21.55
N ASN A 98 3.99 -8.55 -20.86
CA ASN A 98 4.48 -9.93 -20.95
C ASN A 98 3.94 -10.68 -22.19
N GLY A 99 3.09 -10.06 -23.01
CA GLY A 99 2.50 -10.68 -24.21
C GLY A 99 3.39 -10.71 -25.45
N LYS A 100 4.59 -10.10 -25.45
CA LYS A 100 5.53 -10.22 -26.57
C LYS A 100 6.58 -11.30 -26.26
N GLY A 101 6.20 -12.56 -26.42
CA GLY A 101 7.14 -13.68 -26.44
C GLY A 101 6.67 -14.96 -25.76
N ASN A 102 5.54 -15.53 -26.18
CA ASN A 102 5.36 -16.98 -26.19
C ASN A 102 4.12 -17.30 -27.04
N LYS A 103 4.32 -17.88 -28.23
CA LYS A 103 3.22 -18.25 -29.14
C LYS A 103 2.38 -19.44 -28.65
N ASN A 104 2.73 -20.08 -27.53
CA ASN A 104 2.02 -21.24 -27.01
C ASN A 104 1.54 -21.01 -25.57
N LYS A 105 0.42 -20.30 -25.41
CA LYS A 105 -0.50 -20.48 -24.28
C LYS A 105 -1.92 -20.12 -24.72
N SER A 106 -2.71 -21.14 -25.02
CA SER A 106 -4.17 -21.09 -25.08
C SER A 106 -4.70 -21.08 -23.65
N SER A 107 -5.27 -19.95 -23.23
CA SER A 107 -6.32 -19.84 -22.19
C SER A 107 -6.59 -18.35 -21.94
N GLN A 108 -7.74 -17.91 -22.44
CA GLN A 108 -8.56 -16.80 -21.93
C GLN A 108 -7.79 -15.66 -21.23
N ALA A 109 -7.02 -14.89 -22.01
CA ALA A 109 -6.84 -13.49 -21.65
C ALA A 109 -8.17 -12.79 -22.00
N PRO A 110 -8.72 -11.92 -21.13
CA PRO A 110 -9.91 -11.16 -21.49
C PRO A 110 -9.65 -10.47 -22.83
N GLU A 111 -10.64 -10.54 -23.71
CA GLU A 111 -10.63 -9.87 -25.02
C GLU A 111 -9.98 -8.50 -24.87
N GLN A 112 -9.10 -8.14 -25.80
CA GLN A 112 -8.39 -6.87 -25.79
C GLN A 112 -9.42 -5.74 -25.75
N SER A 113 -9.74 -5.26 -24.55
CA SER A 113 -10.68 -4.16 -24.38
C SER A 113 -10.17 -3.00 -25.21
N GLU A 114 -11.03 -2.49 -26.09
CA GLU A 114 -10.71 -1.34 -26.93
C GLU A 114 -10.10 -0.21 -26.08
N PRO A 115 -9.05 0.47 -26.60
CA PRO A 115 -8.42 1.56 -25.87
C PRO A 115 -9.45 2.63 -25.53
N VAL A 116 -9.54 2.99 -24.24
CA VAL A 116 -10.45 4.04 -23.77
C VAL A 116 -10.19 5.33 -24.54
N GLU A 117 -11.23 5.86 -25.17
CA GLU A 117 -11.18 7.19 -25.76
C GLU A 117 -11.23 8.25 -24.66
N TYR A 118 -10.46 9.32 -24.85
CA TYR A 118 -10.41 10.44 -23.93
C TYR A 118 -10.78 11.72 -24.67
N GLY A 119 -11.51 12.60 -23.99
CA GLY A 119 -11.74 13.97 -24.43
C GLY A 119 -10.42 14.61 -24.84
N ARG A 120 -10.42 15.35 -25.95
CA ARG A 120 -9.21 15.91 -26.53
C ARG A 120 -8.77 17.18 -25.83
N VAL A 121 -9.60 17.76 -24.99
CA VAL A 121 -9.27 18.89 -24.11
C VAL A 121 -9.29 18.46 -22.65
N PHE A 122 -8.39 19.02 -21.86
CA PHE A 122 -8.24 18.71 -20.44
C PHE A 122 -7.56 19.85 -19.68
N PHE A 123 -7.65 19.83 -18.35
CA PHE A 123 -7.06 20.88 -17.51
C PHE A 123 -6.09 20.29 -16.49
N PHE A 124 -4.93 20.94 -16.31
CA PHE A 124 -4.19 20.84 -15.05
C PHE A 124 -4.44 22.10 -14.21
N ILE A 125 -5.03 21.94 -13.03
CA ILE A 125 -5.31 23.03 -12.09
C ILE A 125 -4.35 22.93 -10.92
N HIS A 126 -3.58 23.98 -10.63
CA HIS A 126 -2.61 23.95 -9.54
C HIS A 126 -3.32 23.77 -8.20
N ARG A 127 -2.78 22.90 -7.33
CA ARG A 127 -3.43 22.51 -6.06
C ARG A 127 -3.56 23.64 -5.04
N SER A 128 -2.93 24.79 -5.30
CA SER A 128 -3.13 26.00 -4.49
C SER A 128 -4.45 26.69 -4.78
N LEU A 129 -5.18 26.30 -5.84
CA LEU A 129 -6.55 26.71 -6.08
C LEU A 129 -7.48 25.67 -5.41
N PRO A 130 -8.30 26.06 -4.41
CA PRO A 130 -9.20 25.14 -3.72
C PRO A 130 -10.17 24.45 -4.69
N ARG A 131 -10.34 23.12 -4.56
CA ARG A 131 -11.16 22.31 -5.50
C ARG A 131 -12.63 22.73 -5.56
N HIS A 132 -13.20 23.25 -4.47
CA HIS A 132 -14.60 23.65 -4.40
C HIS A 132 -14.90 24.99 -5.10
N LEU A 133 -13.87 25.73 -5.52
CA LEU A 133 -14.01 27.03 -6.19
C LEU A 133 -13.91 26.92 -7.71
N TRP A 134 -13.90 25.71 -8.25
CA TRP A 134 -13.89 25.52 -9.68
C TRP A 134 -14.56 24.23 -10.08
N ASP A 135 -15.09 24.21 -11.30
CA ASP A 135 -15.62 23.00 -11.92
C ASP A 135 -15.41 23.03 -13.44
N VAL A 136 -15.41 21.85 -14.06
CA VAL A 136 -15.23 21.72 -15.52
C VAL A 136 -16.46 21.12 -16.15
N LYS A 137 -17.09 21.86 -17.06
CA LYS A 137 -18.19 21.40 -17.91
C LYS A 137 -17.64 21.01 -19.29
N TYR A 138 -17.83 19.76 -19.67
CA TYR A 138 -17.56 19.29 -21.02
C TYR A 138 -18.77 19.57 -21.92
N HIS A 139 -18.52 19.96 -23.16
CA HIS A 139 -19.57 20.19 -24.16
C HIS A 139 -20.16 18.84 -24.60
N THR A 140 -21.48 18.76 -24.82
CA THR A 140 -22.21 17.49 -24.96
C THR A 140 -22.82 17.20 -26.33
N ASP A 141 -22.67 18.10 -27.30
CA ASP A 141 -23.33 18.02 -28.63
C ASP A 141 -22.30 18.04 -29.79
N ALA A 142 -22.47 18.87 -30.82
CA ALA A 142 -21.57 18.92 -31.99
C ALA A 142 -20.09 19.18 -31.61
N ASN A 143 -19.86 19.77 -30.44
CA ASN A 143 -18.53 20.11 -29.90
C ASN A 143 -18.02 19.12 -28.84
N GLN A 144 -18.65 17.95 -28.70
CA GLN A 144 -18.23 16.89 -27.79
C GLN A 144 -16.75 16.51 -28.02
N ASP A 145 -16.02 16.35 -26.91
CA ASP A 145 -14.58 16.05 -26.83
C ASP A 145 -13.62 17.13 -27.35
N MET A 146 -14.11 18.16 -28.04
CA MET A 146 -13.31 19.23 -28.64
C MET A 146 -13.29 20.50 -27.80
N ALA A 147 -14.28 20.71 -26.94
CA ALA A 147 -14.37 21.88 -26.08
C ALA A 147 -14.76 21.52 -24.64
N ALA A 148 -14.20 22.29 -23.69
CA ALA A 148 -14.51 22.19 -22.28
C ALA A 148 -14.32 23.55 -21.61
N THR A 149 -15.15 23.83 -20.61
CA THR A 149 -15.17 25.11 -19.88
C THR A 149 -14.84 24.88 -18.42
N LEU A 150 -13.80 25.55 -17.93
CA LEU A 150 -13.45 25.63 -16.52
C LEU A 150 -14.05 26.91 -15.94
N PHE A 151 -14.98 26.77 -15.00
CA PHE A 151 -15.48 27.88 -14.18
C PHE A 151 -14.59 28.00 -12.94
N LEU A 152 -14.12 29.20 -12.63
CA LEU A 152 -13.27 29.47 -11.47
C LEU A 152 -13.80 30.69 -10.71
N ASP A 153 -14.08 30.52 -9.43
CA ASP A 153 -14.42 31.60 -8.52
C ASP A 153 -13.14 32.33 -8.06
N THR A 154 -13.08 33.63 -8.33
CA THR A 154 -12.00 34.51 -7.91
C THR A 154 -12.51 35.54 -6.91
N GLN A 155 -11.62 36.29 -6.25
CA GLN A 155 -12.04 37.34 -5.32
C GLN A 155 -12.83 38.46 -6.02
N GLN A 156 -12.62 38.63 -7.33
CA GLN A 156 -13.30 39.64 -8.13
C GLN A 156 -14.60 39.12 -8.74
N GLY A 157 -14.93 37.83 -8.60
CA GLY A 157 -16.10 37.12 -9.17
C GLY A 157 -15.70 35.94 -10.06
N GLN A 158 -16.68 35.18 -10.54
CA GLN A 158 -16.43 33.98 -11.35
C GLN A 158 -15.89 34.34 -12.75
N ILE A 159 -14.99 33.51 -13.28
CA ILE A 159 -14.50 33.56 -14.65
C ILE A 159 -14.73 32.20 -15.34
N ALA A 160 -14.92 32.22 -16.65
CA ALA A 160 -14.99 31.02 -17.48
C ALA A 160 -13.77 30.94 -18.42
N ILE A 161 -13.07 29.81 -18.40
CA ILE A 161 -11.91 29.53 -19.26
C ILE A 161 -12.27 28.35 -20.17
N HIS A 162 -12.43 28.64 -21.45
CA HIS A 162 -12.83 27.69 -22.47
C HIS A 162 -11.58 27.18 -23.20
N SER A 163 -11.35 25.87 -23.16
CA SER A 163 -10.28 25.21 -23.91
C SER A 163 -10.88 24.54 -25.14
N VAL A 164 -10.25 24.76 -26.30
CA VAL A 164 -10.72 24.28 -27.60
C VAL A 164 -9.64 23.48 -28.33
N TYR A 165 -10.06 22.41 -29.00
CA TYR A 165 -9.23 21.65 -29.93
C TYR A 165 -10.02 21.25 -31.18
N ASN A 166 -9.87 22.02 -32.25
CA ASN A 166 -10.48 21.71 -33.54
C ASN A 166 -9.58 20.75 -34.33
N VAL A 167 -10.10 19.58 -34.70
CA VAL A 167 -9.27 18.45 -35.13
C VAL A 167 -9.21 18.38 -36.65
N ASN A 168 -8.11 18.86 -37.25
CA ASN A 168 -7.94 18.82 -38.70
C ASN A 168 -7.23 17.56 -39.24
N GLN A 169 -6.78 16.65 -38.37
CA GLN A 169 -6.15 15.38 -38.73
C GLN A 169 -6.60 14.26 -37.79
N PRO A 170 -6.75 13.00 -38.25
CA PRO A 170 -6.97 11.88 -37.35
C PRO A 170 -5.83 11.79 -36.34
N ALA A 171 -6.14 11.41 -35.11
CA ALA A 171 -5.13 11.26 -34.06
C ALA A 171 -4.17 10.11 -34.41
N LYS A 172 -2.94 10.18 -33.91
CA LYS A 172 -1.92 9.12 -34.10
C LYS A 172 -2.31 7.75 -33.54
N ASP A 173 -3.35 7.71 -32.70
CA ASP A 173 -3.93 6.50 -32.13
C ASP A 173 -5.20 6.01 -32.88
N GLY A 174 -5.53 6.58 -34.04
CA GLY A 174 -6.60 6.11 -34.93
C GLY A 174 -7.94 6.83 -34.82
N ARG A 175 -8.09 7.77 -33.86
CA ARG A 175 -9.36 8.52 -33.66
C ARG A 175 -9.66 9.47 -34.84
N PRO A 176 -10.93 9.59 -35.28
CA PRO A 176 -11.30 10.33 -36.51
C PRO A 176 -11.11 11.85 -36.39
N LYS A 177 -11.09 12.49 -37.55
CA LYS A 177 -11.13 13.95 -37.72
C LYS A 177 -12.51 14.47 -37.29
N ARG A 178 -12.58 15.58 -36.55
CA ARG A 178 -13.82 16.25 -36.15
C ARG A 178 -13.64 17.77 -36.21
N HIS A 179 -14.63 18.48 -36.72
CA HIS A 179 -14.60 19.94 -36.82
C HIS A 179 -15.50 20.57 -35.76
N ILE A 180 -15.03 21.65 -35.16
CA ILE A 180 -15.85 22.44 -34.23
C ILE A 180 -17.01 23.11 -34.97
N ASP A 181 -18.21 23.04 -34.40
CA ASP A 181 -19.32 23.93 -34.77
C ASP A 181 -19.08 25.27 -34.09
N VAL A 182 -18.63 26.23 -34.90
CA VAL A 182 -18.23 27.56 -34.43
C VAL A 182 -19.41 28.35 -33.86
N LYS A 183 -20.60 28.28 -34.47
CA LYS A 183 -21.73 29.10 -34.01
C LYS A 183 -22.22 28.62 -32.66
N GLN A 184 -22.48 27.32 -32.56
CA GLN A 184 -22.87 26.70 -31.29
C GLN A 184 -21.79 26.92 -30.22
N PHE A 185 -20.50 26.78 -30.57
CA PHE A 185 -19.41 27.00 -29.63
C PHE A 185 -19.40 28.44 -29.08
N VAL A 186 -19.59 29.45 -29.93
CA VAL A 186 -19.58 30.86 -29.49
C VAL A 186 -20.79 31.17 -28.62
N GLU A 187 -21.98 30.70 -28.99
CA GLU A 187 -23.21 30.84 -28.18
C GLU A 187 -23.03 30.27 -26.77
N GLU A 188 -22.42 29.08 -26.65
CA GLU A 188 -22.19 28.41 -25.38
C GLU A 188 -21.06 29.01 -24.53
N THR A 189 -20.09 29.72 -25.14
CA THR A 189 -18.89 30.20 -24.44
C THR A 189 -18.82 31.71 -24.21
N THR A 190 -19.64 32.50 -24.90
CA THR A 190 -19.55 33.97 -24.84
C THR A 190 -20.74 34.65 -24.16
N SER A 191 -21.71 33.88 -23.66
CA SER A 191 -22.90 34.40 -22.96
C SER A 191 -22.61 35.05 -21.60
N GLY A 192 -21.49 34.73 -20.95
CA GLY A 192 -21.05 35.36 -19.70
C GLY A 192 -20.30 36.68 -19.89
N GLN A 193 -20.08 37.45 -18.82
CA GLN A 193 -19.31 38.71 -18.89
C GLN A 193 -17.77 38.49 -18.85
N ARG A 194 -17.28 37.37 -18.28
CA ARG A 194 -15.86 37.16 -17.99
C ARG A 194 -15.32 35.85 -18.57
N ASN A 195 -15.15 35.84 -19.88
CA ASN A 195 -14.76 34.65 -20.64
C ASN A 195 -13.36 34.78 -21.22
N ILE A 196 -12.64 33.66 -21.23
CA ILE A 196 -11.35 33.52 -21.89
C ILE A 196 -11.43 32.28 -22.76
N VAL A 197 -11.24 32.43 -24.06
CA VAL A 197 -11.26 31.31 -24.99
C VAL A 197 -9.85 31.07 -25.50
N VAL A 198 -9.32 29.87 -25.26
CA VAL A 198 -7.96 29.45 -25.62
C VAL A 198 -7.98 28.09 -26.30
N GLY A 199 -6.96 27.80 -27.10
CA GLY A 199 -6.76 26.46 -27.64
C GLY A 199 -6.22 26.46 -29.06
N ASP A 200 -6.14 25.26 -29.61
CA ASP A 200 -5.71 25.03 -30.98
C ASP A 200 -6.95 24.92 -31.88
N PHE A 201 -7.20 26.01 -32.58
CA PHE A 201 -8.34 26.14 -33.48
C PHE A 201 -8.07 25.53 -34.84
N ASN A 202 -6.81 25.27 -35.23
CA ASN A 202 -6.47 24.82 -36.58
C ASN A 202 -7.19 25.59 -37.71
N LEU A 203 -7.52 26.87 -37.49
CA LEU A 203 -8.26 27.74 -38.42
C LEU A 203 -7.36 28.87 -38.89
N HIS A 204 -7.44 29.15 -40.19
CA HIS A 204 -6.51 30.05 -40.88
C HIS A 204 -7.26 31.28 -41.41
N ARG A 205 -6.89 32.48 -40.92
CA ARG A 205 -7.46 33.77 -41.33
C ARG A 205 -6.39 34.85 -41.42
N TYR A 206 -6.63 35.86 -42.26
CA TYR A 206 -5.71 36.99 -42.44
C TYR A 206 -5.48 37.74 -41.12
N LEU A 207 -6.53 37.84 -40.29
CA LEU A 207 -6.53 38.60 -39.05
C LEU A 207 -5.43 38.13 -38.08
N TRP A 208 -5.12 36.84 -38.06
CA TRP A 208 -4.08 36.27 -37.21
C TRP A 208 -2.88 35.67 -37.98
N GLY A 209 -3.01 35.39 -39.28
CA GLY A 209 -2.02 34.66 -40.09
C GLY A 209 -0.74 35.41 -40.48
N GLY A 210 -0.71 36.75 -40.46
CA GLY A 210 0.48 37.55 -40.75
C GLY A 210 0.93 37.61 -42.22
N PRO A 211 2.12 38.18 -42.52
CA PRO A 211 2.59 38.46 -43.89
C PRO A 211 2.90 37.22 -44.73
N LEU A 212 3.23 36.10 -44.09
CA LEU A 212 3.51 34.81 -44.75
C LEU A 212 2.22 34.04 -45.11
N PHE A 213 1.05 34.59 -44.78
CA PHE A 213 -0.25 33.99 -45.04
C PHE A 213 -0.67 34.14 -46.51
N LYS A 214 -0.99 33.00 -47.17
CA LYS A 214 -1.49 33.00 -48.55
C LYS A 214 -3.04 33.02 -48.55
N ARG A 215 -3.66 33.82 -49.42
CA ARG A 215 -5.13 33.98 -49.53
C ARG A 215 -5.90 32.65 -49.70
N HIS A 216 -5.33 31.62 -50.30
CA HIS A 216 -6.00 30.31 -50.46
C HIS A 216 -6.09 29.48 -49.17
N ASN A 217 -5.43 29.88 -48.07
CA ASN A 217 -5.52 29.20 -46.78
C ASN A 217 -6.77 29.63 -45.97
N HIS A 218 -7.63 30.51 -46.51
CA HIS A 218 -8.88 30.87 -45.88
C HIS A 218 -9.85 29.70 -45.79
N THR A 219 -10.36 29.43 -44.58
CA THR A 219 -11.43 28.44 -44.36
C THR A 219 -12.74 29.17 -44.03
N PRO A 220 -13.90 28.72 -44.56
CA PRO A 220 -15.20 29.32 -44.21
C PRO A 220 -15.45 29.36 -42.69
N ALA A 221 -15.07 28.29 -41.99
CA ALA A 221 -15.17 28.23 -40.52
C ALA A 221 -14.32 29.30 -39.81
N ALA A 222 -13.17 29.70 -40.36
CA ALA A 222 -12.37 30.79 -39.79
C ALA A 222 -13.03 32.16 -39.96
N GLN A 223 -13.78 32.37 -41.06
CA GLN A 223 -14.57 33.59 -41.26
C GLN A 223 -15.76 33.64 -40.32
N VAL A 224 -16.44 32.50 -40.10
CA VAL A 224 -17.50 32.40 -39.09
C VAL A 224 -16.92 32.69 -37.71
N LEU A 225 -15.77 32.11 -37.36
CA LEU A 225 -15.14 32.34 -36.04
C LEU A 225 -14.80 33.81 -35.83
N GLU A 226 -14.24 34.47 -36.83
CA GLU A 226 -13.97 35.90 -36.79
C GLU A 226 -15.25 36.70 -36.54
N HIS A 227 -16.29 36.47 -37.34
CA HIS A 227 -17.55 37.20 -37.23
C HIS A 227 -18.23 36.97 -35.87
N GLU A 228 -18.40 35.73 -35.47
CA GLU A 228 -19.10 35.36 -34.23
C GLU A 228 -18.33 35.84 -32.99
N MET A 229 -17.01 35.62 -32.91
CA MET A 229 -16.24 36.02 -31.72
C MET A 229 -16.04 37.53 -31.62
N ILE A 230 -15.72 38.20 -32.74
CA ILE A 230 -15.29 39.61 -32.71
C ILE A 230 -16.47 40.55 -32.97
N THR A 231 -17.31 40.24 -33.97
CA THR A 231 -18.43 41.13 -34.33
C THR A 231 -19.64 40.90 -33.44
N VAL A 232 -20.06 39.64 -33.25
CA VAL A 232 -21.26 39.30 -32.46
C VAL A 232 -20.96 39.34 -30.95
N ALA A 233 -19.99 38.56 -30.50
CA ALA A 233 -19.65 38.42 -29.08
C ALA A 233 -18.72 39.52 -28.53
N LYS A 234 -18.19 40.40 -29.39
CA LYS A 234 -17.30 41.52 -29.02
C LYS A 234 -16.07 41.10 -28.20
N MET A 235 -15.55 39.90 -28.42
CA MET A 235 -14.34 39.39 -27.78
C MET A 235 -13.10 40.06 -28.40
N ALA A 236 -12.12 40.40 -27.56
CA ALA A 236 -10.83 40.90 -28.01
C ALA A 236 -9.88 39.72 -28.31
N LEU A 237 -9.25 39.73 -29.49
CA LEU A 237 -8.21 38.76 -29.86
C LEU A 237 -6.85 39.22 -29.30
N LEU A 238 -6.31 38.49 -28.31
CA LEU A 238 -4.97 38.75 -27.76
C LEU A 238 -3.84 38.24 -28.66
N THR A 239 -4.13 37.21 -29.47
CA THR A 239 -3.15 36.66 -30.41
C THR A 239 -2.83 37.68 -31.50
N LYS A 240 -1.63 38.25 -31.44
CA LYS A 240 -1.19 39.25 -32.42
C LYS A 240 -1.04 38.63 -33.81
N GLN A 241 -1.43 39.40 -34.83
CA GLN A 241 -1.30 39.01 -36.23
C GLN A 241 0.14 38.59 -36.58
N GLY A 242 0.30 37.43 -37.21
CA GLY A 242 1.59 36.89 -37.62
C GLY A 242 2.43 36.26 -36.51
N THR A 243 1.91 36.13 -35.30
CA THR A 243 2.59 35.42 -34.21
C THR A 243 2.71 33.94 -34.56
N VAL A 244 3.94 33.40 -34.53
CA VAL A 244 4.17 31.98 -34.80
C VAL A 244 3.84 31.16 -33.57
N THR A 245 2.75 30.39 -33.63
CA THR A 245 2.31 29.49 -32.55
C THR A 245 2.60 28.02 -32.85
N CYS A 246 2.71 27.67 -34.14
CA CYS A 246 3.03 26.32 -34.61
C CYS A 246 4.04 26.32 -35.78
N THR A 247 5.06 25.44 -35.74
CA THR A 247 6.12 25.29 -36.77
C THR A 247 6.52 23.85 -37.03
N LYS A 248 6.34 23.33 -38.26
CA LYS A 248 6.87 22.02 -38.67
C LYS A 248 8.30 22.17 -39.22
N GLY A 249 9.30 22.44 -38.38
CA GLY A 249 10.71 22.63 -38.81
C GLY A 249 11.62 23.33 -37.79
N SER A 250 12.89 23.59 -38.17
CA SER A 250 13.88 24.29 -37.35
C SER A 250 13.90 25.80 -37.61
N GLY A 251 13.02 26.55 -36.93
CA GLY A 251 13.06 28.01 -36.87
C GLY A 251 11.76 28.72 -37.27
N ASP A 252 11.67 30.01 -36.93
CA ASP A 252 10.50 30.88 -37.16
C ASP A 252 10.34 31.33 -38.61
N SER A 253 11.40 31.19 -39.42
CA SER A 253 11.46 31.56 -40.84
C SER A 253 11.06 30.42 -41.80
N HIS A 254 10.60 29.27 -41.27
CA HIS A 254 10.25 28.11 -42.08
C HIS A 254 8.89 28.30 -42.78
N SER A 255 8.74 27.76 -44.00
CA SER A 255 7.51 27.86 -44.83
C SER A 255 6.25 27.22 -44.22
N THR A 256 6.40 26.54 -43.09
CA THR A 256 5.34 25.81 -42.35
C THR A 256 4.95 26.49 -41.03
N ALA A 257 5.45 27.71 -40.77
CA ALA A 257 5.06 28.51 -39.62
C ALA A 257 3.60 28.97 -39.75
N SER A 258 2.84 28.83 -38.67
CA SER A 258 1.41 29.18 -38.63
C SER A 258 0.99 29.77 -37.29
N CYS A 259 -0.10 30.53 -37.32
CA CYS A 259 -0.79 31.10 -36.18
C CYS A 259 -2.16 30.41 -36.10
N ILE A 260 -2.27 29.39 -35.27
CA ILE A 260 -3.49 28.55 -35.15
C ILE A 260 -3.92 28.33 -33.70
N ASP A 261 -3.02 28.60 -32.74
CA ASP A 261 -3.33 28.59 -31.32
C ASP A 261 -3.77 30.01 -30.91
N LEU A 262 -5.07 30.19 -30.67
CA LEU A 262 -5.66 31.51 -30.48
C LEU A 262 -6.00 31.78 -29.01
N THR A 263 -6.09 33.05 -28.64
CA THR A 263 -6.55 33.51 -27.32
C THR A 263 -7.48 34.70 -27.50
N PHE A 264 -8.75 34.51 -27.18
CA PHE A 264 -9.75 35.57 -27.11
C PHE A 264 -10.11 35.85 -25.65
N ILE A 265 -10.46 37.11 -25.37
CA ILE A 265 -10.82 37.55 -24.03
C ILE A 265 -12.01 38.51 -24.06
N SER A 266 -12.88 38.42 -23.07
CA SER A 266 -14.01 39.35 -22.93
C SER A 266 -13.54 40.78 -22.64
N PRO A 267 -14.32 41.80 -23.03
CA PRO A 267 -14.02 43.20 -22.72
C PRO A 267 -13.75 43.46 -21.23
N ASP A 268 -14.53 42.84 -20.34
CA ASP A 268 -14.40 42.96 -18.88
C ASP A 268 -13.06 42.44 -18.33
N LEU A 269 -12.39 41.53 -19.03
CA LEU A 269 -11.09 41.00 -18.61
C LEU A 269 -9.91 41.61 -19.39
N CYS A 270 -10.17 42.30 -20.50
CA CYS A 270 -9.12 42.83 -21.38
C CYS A 270 -8.18 43.79 -20.64
N HIS A 271 -8.73 44.69 -19.81
CA HIS A 271 -7.94 45.64 -19.00
C HIS A 271 -7.16 44.97 -17.85
N LYS A 272 -7.45 43.69 -17.54
CA LYS A 272 -6.72 42.90 -16.53
C LYS A 272 -5.54 42.13 -17.13
N VAL A 273 -5.35 42.11 -18.45
CA VAL A 273 -4.24 41.39 -19.08
C VAL A 273 -2.93 42.12 -18.82
N LYS A 274 -2.08 41.55 -17.95
CA LYS A 274 -0.71 42.03 -17.70
C LYS A 274 0.26 41.56 -18.77
N HIS A 275 0.06 40.34 -19.28
CA HIS A 275 0.94 39.77 -20.29
C HIS A 275 0.23 38.68 -21.10
N TRP A 276 0.54 38.63 -22.38
CA TRP A 276 0.25 37.52 -23.27
C TRP A 276 1.48 37.25 -24.14
N GLY A 277 1.89 35.99 -24.29
CA GLY A 277 3.06 35.66 -25.10
C GLY A 277 3.33 34.17 -25.30
N VAL A 278 4.05 33.87 -26.38
CA VAL A 278 4.52 32.52 -26.74
C VAL A 278 5.85 32.21 -26.06
N PHE A 279 6.05 30.97 -25.62
CA PHE A 279 7.31 30.53 -25.02
C PHE A 279 8.45 30.59 -26.05
N GLN A 280 9.48 31.40 -25.76
CA GLN A 280 10.68 31.52 -26.61
C GLN A 280 11.48 30.22 -26.65
N ASP A 281 11.72 29.61 -25.49
CA ASP A 281 12.35 28.29 -25.39
C ASP A 281 11.26 27.20 -25.42
N ASN A 282 11.08 26.53 -26.57
CA ASN A 282 10.18 25.39 -26.65
C ASN A 282 10.71 24.23 -25.76
N PRO A 283 10.00 23.86 -24.67
CA PRO A 283 10.49 22.87 -23.72
C PRO A 283 10.62 21.45 -24.29
N TRP A 284 10.07 21.19 -25.48
CA TRP A 284 10.32 19.97 -26.24
C TRP A 284 10.47 20.25 -27.74
N LYS A 285 11.72 20.35 -28.22
CA LYS A 285 12.09 20.57 -29.63
C LYS A 285 11.40 19.68 -30.71
N PRO A 286 10.78 18.51 -30.46
CA PRO A 286 10.00 17.81 -31.51
C PRO A 286 8.50 18.17 -31.56
N SER A 287 8.03 19.22 -30.90
CA SER A 287 6.66 19.72 -31.12
C SER A 287 6.68 20.91 -32.04
N ASP A 288 5.77 20.83 -32.98
CA ASP A 288 5.37 21.92 -33.84
C ASP A 288 4.63 23.00 -33.06
N HIS A 289 3.78 22.67 -32.09
CA HIS A 289 3.12 23.66 -31.24
C HIS A 289 4.03 24.24 -30.14
N ARG A 290 3.83 25.53 -29.83
CA ARG A 290 4.50 26.26 -28.75
C ARG A 290 3.53 26.55 -27.62
N PRO A 291 3.92 26.37 -26.34
CA PRO A 291 3.09 26.81 -25.24
C PRO A 291 2.93 28.33 -25.23
N ILE A 292 1.73 28.79 -24.89
CA ILE A 292 1.38 30.22 -24.80
C ILE A 292 0.94 30.50 -23.38
N ARG A 293 1.26 31.69 -22.87
CA ARG A 293 0.94 32.14 -21.52
C ARG A 293 0.15 33.43 -21.53
N THR A 294 -0.89 33.44 -20.72
CA THR A 294 -1.69 34.61 -20.37
C THR A 294 -1.53 34.88 -18.88
N ILE A 295 -1.23 36.12 -18.51
CA ILE A 295 -1.12 36.58 -17.12
C ILE A 295 -2.17 37.67 -16.90
N LEU A 296 -3.05 37.44 -15.94
CA LEU A 296 -4.10 38.37 -15.54
C LEU A 296 -3.78 38.96 -14.18
N ASP A 297 -4.07 40.25 -14.03
CA ASP A 297 -4.12 40.96 -12.75
C ASP A 297 -5.39 40.60 -11.99
N MET A 298 -5.38 39.40 -11.41
CA MET A 298 -6.55 38.82 -10.77
C MET A 298 -6.12 37.96 -9.61
N THR A 299 -6.74 38.20 -8.46
CA THR A 299 -6.38 37.54 -7.22
C THR A 299 -7.26 36.31 -7.02
N CYS A 300 -6.63 35.13 -7.09
CA CYS A 300 -7.32 33.89 -6.81
C CYS A 300 -7.35 33.61 -5.32
N VAL A 301 -8.48 33.08 -4.83
CA VAL A 301 -8.53 32.47 -3.50
C VAL A 301 -7.55 31.28 -3.48
N ARG A 302 -6.71 31.23 -2.45
CA ARG A 302 -5.65 30.21 -2.32
C ARG A 302 -5.92 29.27 -1.17
N ASP A 303 -5.52 28.01 -1.34
CA ASP A 303 -5.50 27.01 -0.28
C ASP A 303 -4.46 27.41 0.79
N ASP A 304 -4.97 27.81 1.94
CA ASP A 304 -4.21 28.23 3.11
C ASP A 304 -3.91 27.06 4.07
N SER A 305 -4.37 25.84 3.74
CA SER A 305 -4.21 24.68 4.60
C SER A 305 -2.73 24.42 4.88
N ARG A 306 -2.43 24.10 6.15
CA ARG A 306 -1.06 24.00 6.64
C ARG A 306 -0.70 22.58 7.04
N ILE A 307 0.53 22.19 6.72
CA ILE A 307 1.18 20.99 7.24
C ILE A 307 2.11 21.41 8.37
N LEU A 308 1.84 20.88 9.56
CA LEU A 308 2.64 21.07 10.76
C LEU A 308 4.04 20.43 10.60
N LEU A 309 5.08 21.16 11.02
CA LEU A 309 6.47 20.74 10.98
C LEU A 309 6.98 20.52 12.41
N TRP A 310 6.72 19.34 12.94
CA TRP A 310 7.12 18.91 14.30
C TRP A 310 8.61 18.99 14.61
N ASN A 311 9.47 19.15 13.60
CA ASN A 311 10.91 19.38 13.78
C ASN A 311 11.28 20.87 13.88
N ARG A 312 10.29 21.77 13.89
CA ARG A 312 10.44 23.23 14.00
C ARG A 312 9.59 23.81 15.15
N VAL A 313 9.36 23.02 16.18
CA VAL A 313 8.58 23.46 17.35
C VAL A 313 9.49 24.26 18.28
N ASN A 314 8.99 25.39 18.78
CA ASN A 314 9.57 26.01 19.97
C ASN A 314 9.08 25.25 21.21
N ILE A 315 9.85 24.26 21.65
CA ILE A 315 9.41 23.32 22.69
C ILE A 315 9.12 24.05 24.02
N LYS A 316 9.95 25.03 24.41
CA LYS A 316 9.79 25.77 25.66
C LYS A 316 8.49 26.57 25.66
N ALA A 317 8.30 27.41 24.63
CA ALA A 317 7.07 28.21 24.50
C ALA A 317 5.83 27.33 24.38
N PHE A 318 5.90 26.23 23.61
CA PHE A 318 4.80 25.27 23.51
C PHE A 318 4.42 24.66 24.87
N PHE A 319 5.39 24.32 25.72
CA PHE A 319 5.11 23.81 27.06
C PHE A 319 4.56 24.87 28.00
N GLU A 320 5.07 26.09 27.93
CA GLU A 320 4.55 27.22 28.71
C GLU A 320 3.09 27.51 28.34
N ALA A 321 2.77 27.61 27.05
CA ALA A 321 1.41 27.86 26.57
C ALA A 321 0.44 26.74 26.96
N VAL A 322 0.82 25.46 26.75
CA VAL A 322 0.00 24.33 27.18
C VAL A 322 -0.17 24.36 28.70
N GLY A 323 0.92 24.57 29.46
CA GLY A 323 0.88 24.59 30.92
C GLY A 323 0.00 25.71 31.49
N LEU A 324 0.07 26.91 30.91
CA LEU A 324 -0.80 28.03 31.27
C LEU A 324 -2.27 27.73 30.93
N GLY A 325 -2.52 27.25 29.71
CA GLY A 325 -3.87 26.90 29.26
C GLY A 325 -4.53 25.85 30.14
N LEU A 326 -3.77 24.83 30.57
CA LEU A 326 -4.25 23.77 31.44
C LEU A 326 -4.72 24.27 32.82
N ARG A 327 -4.17 25.38 33.34
CA ARG A 327 -4.61 25.97 34.61
C ARG A 327 -6.07 26.45 34.56
N HIS A 328 -6.59 26.78 33.37
CA HIS A 328 -8.01 27.11 33.21
C HIS A 328 -8.95 25.92 33.38
N LEU A 329 -8.39 24.69 33.40
CA LEU A 329 -9.14 23.48 33.70
C LEU A 329 -9.10 23.15 35.21
N ASP A 330 -8.24 23.81 35.98
CA ASP A 330 -8.18 23.60 37.42
C ASP A 330 -9.47 24.15 38.06
N GLY A 331 -10.09 23.36 38.93
CA GLY A 331 -11.35 23.70 39.59
C GLY A 331 -12.60 23.56 38.73
N MET A 332 -12.49 23.19 37.44
CA MET A 332 -13.67 22.84 36.65
C MET A 332 -14.33 21.56 37.20
N PRO A 333 -15.66 21.53 37.39
CA PRO A 333 -16.36 20.33 37.82
C PRO A 333 -16.28 19.24 36.74
N LEU A 334 -16.50 17.99 37.15
CA LEU A 334 -16.56 16.82 36.25
C LEU A 334 -17.70 15.88 36.69
N ASP A 335 -18.76 16.44 37.27
CA ASP A 335 -19.81 15.69 37.94
C ASP A 335 -21.00 15.38 37.02
N THR A 336 -21.16 16.15 35.94
CA THR A 336 -22.20 15.94 34.92
C THR A 336 -21.62 15.65 33.54
N ARG A 337 -22.47 15.14 32.62
CA ARG A 337 -22.10 14.95 31.21
C ARG A 337 -21.73 16.28 30.52
N HIS A 338 -22.41 17.36 30.87
CA HIS A 338 -22.14 18.70 30.34
C HIS A 338 -20.77 19.23 30.78
N ASP A 339 -20.42 19.05 32.06
CA ASP A 339 -19.11 19.45 32.58
C ASP A 339 -17.99 18.70 31.86
N LEU A 340 -18.20 17.40 31.64
CA LEU A 340 -17.26 16.52 30.95
C LEU A 340 -17.04 16.97 29.50
N ASP A 341 -18.11 17.28 28.77
CA ASP A 341 -18.02 17.77 27.39
C ASP A 341 -17.31 19.13 27.30
N THR A 342 -17.59 20.01 28.25
CA THR A 342 -16.94 21.33 28.34
C THR A 342 -15.45 21.17 28.64
N PHE A 343 -15.09 20.31 29.60
CA PHE A 343 -13.71 20.01 29.96
C PHE A 343 -12.95 19.39 28.79
N ALA A 344 -13.52 18.38 28.13
CA ALA A 344 -12.90 17.72 26.98
C ALA A 344 -12.66 18.70 25.82
N SER A 345 -13.65 19.55 25.52
CA SER A 345 -13.56 20.54 24.45
C SER A 345 -12.48 21.58 24.74
N LYS A 346 -12.44 22.12 25.96
CA LYS A 346 -11.39 23.07 26.38
C LYS A 346 -9.99 22.45 26.35
N LEU A 347 -9.83 21.21 26.83
CA LEU A 347 -8.55 20.51 26.78
C LEU A 347 -8.04 20.34 25.34
N VAL A 348 -8.92 19.95 24.42
CA VAL A 348 -8.60 19.84 22.99
C VAL A 348 -8.23 21.21 22.41
N GLN A 349 -8.99 22.25 22.75
CA GLN A 349 -8.76 23.62 22.30
C GLN A 349 -7.39 24.16 22.75
N ILE A 350 -7.05 24.02 24.04
CA ILE A 350 -5.74 24.44 24.60
C ILE A 350 -4.58 23.82 23.80
N ILE A 351 -4.66 22.51 23.52
CA ILE A 351 -3.63 21.81 22.75
C ILE A 351 -3.61 22.32 21.31
N TYR A 352 -4.77 22.48 20.68
CA TYR A 352 -4.87 22.95 19.30
C TYR A 352 -4.33 24.38 19.12
N GLU A 353 -4.67 25.31 20.00
CA GLU A 353 -4.19 26.70 19.95
C GLU A 353 -2.67 26.75 20.14
N SER A 354 -2.14 26.02 21.12
CA SER A 354 -0.70 25.90 21.35
C SER A 354 0.04 25.35 20.11
N ILE A 355 -0.60 24.45 19.35
CA ILE A 355 -0.05 23.93 18.09
C ILE A 355 0.01 25.05 17.04
N GLN A 356 -1.07 25.80 16.84
CA GLN A 356 -1.12 26.84 15.81
C GLN A 356 -0.08 27.92 16.06
N GLU A 357 0.15 28.27 17.33
CA GLU A 357 1.06 29.34 17.71
C GLU A 357 2.54 28.93 17.67
N HIS A 358 2.88 27.74 18.18
CA HIS A 358 4.28 27.38 18.43
C HIS A 358 4.84 26.25 17.56
N VAL A 359 4.01 25.59 16.76
CA VAL A 359 4.47 24.59 15.79
C VAL A 359 4.63 25.24 14.43
N GLY A 360 5.88 25.41 14.01
CA GLY A 360 6.18 25.89 12.66
C GLY A 360 5.43 25.07 11.61
N SER A 361 4.85 25.74 10.63
CA SER A 361 4.03 25.11 9.60
C SER A 361 4.49 25.52 8.20
N ARG A 362 3.95 24.83 7.19
CA ARG A 362 4.08 25.24 5.78
C ARG A 362 2.76 25.02 5.07
N LEU A 363 2.48 25.80 4.02
CA LEU A 363 1.35 25.51 3.15
C LEU A 363 1.42 24.07 2.62
N ALA A 364 0.27 23.40 2.64
CA ALA A 364 0.10 22.06 2.08
C ALA A 364 0.31 22.11 0.57
N ASN A 365 -0.37 23.07 -0.06
CA ASN A 365 -0.31 23.35 -1.48
C ASN A 365 0.19 24.79 -1.70
N PRO A 366 1.48 25.07 -1.50
CA PRO A 366 2.02 26.43 -1.66
C PRO A 366 1.76 26.93 -3.09
N PRO A 367 1.35 28.19 -3.29
CA PRO A 367 1.11 28.73 -4.62
C PRO A 367 2.39 28.69 -5.48
N PRO A 368 2.23 28.70 -6.81
CA PRO A 368 3.34 28.84 -7.73
C PRO A 368 4.26 29.99 -7.31
N ARG A 369 5.56 29.72 -7.24
CA ARG A 369 6.54 30.73 -6.88
C ARG A 369 7.07 31.42 -8.13
N GLN A 370 7.23 32.73 -8.07
CA GLN A 370 8.02 33.47 -9.04
C GLN A 370 9.50 33.18 -8.76
N GLN A 371 10.21 32.61 -9.72
CA GLN A 371 11.68 32.60 -9.68
C GLN A 371 12.16 33.95 -10.20
N LEU A 372 13.21 34.51 -9.59
CA LEU A 372 13.93 35.64 -10.16
C LEU A 372 14.28 35.26 -11.60
N LEU A 373 13.66 35.98 -12.54
CA LEU A 373 13.94 35.85 -13.96
C LEU A 373 15.45 35.99 -14.15
N ASP A 374 16.01 35.22 -15.09
CA ASP A 374 17.32 35.55 -15.63
C ASP A 374 17.32 37.05 -15.98
N PRO A 375 18.33 37.85 -15.61
CA PRO A 375 18.41 39.27 -15.96
C PRO A 375 18.11 39.53 -17.45
N ARG A 376 18.42 38.59 -18.35
CA ARG A 376 18.09 38.66 -19.78
C ARG A 376 16.59 38.55 -20.07
N LEU A 377 15.84 37.75 -19.30
CA LEU A 377 14.39 37.60 -19.38
C LEU A 377 13.64 38.73 -18.68
N ARG A 378 14.27 39.39 -17.70
CA ARG A 378 13.72 40.58 -17.03
C ARG A 378 13.49 41.70 -18.04
N ASN A 379 14.45 41.94 -18.93
CA ASN A 379 14.33 42.89 -20.03
C ASN A 379 13.27 42.48 -21.07
N ILE A 380 12.87 41.21 -21.18
CA ILE A 380 11.85 40.79 -22.15
C ILE A 380 10.44 41.03 -21.61
N LEU A 381 10.26 41.00 -20.29
CA LEU A 381 8.96 41.19 -19.64
C LEU A 381 8.72 42.63 -19.17
N THR A 382 9.76 43.46 -19.06
CA THR A 382 9.63 44.88 -18.69
C THR A 382 9.67 45.84 -19.87
N THR A 383 10.04 45.38 -21.06
CA THR A 383 10.07 46.23 -22.25
C THR A 383 8.80 45.98 -23.06
N GLU A 384 8.02 47.03 -23.30
CA GLU A 384 7.07 47.06 -24.42
C GLU A 384 7.88 46.90 -25.72
N CYS A 385 8.21 45.68 -26.11
CA CYS A 385 8.91 45.36 -27.35
C CYS A 385 8.29 44.08 -27.88
N LEU A 386 7.45 44.08 -28.92
CA LEU A 386 7.79 44.39 -30.32
C LEU A 386 9.16 43.81 -30.70
N SER A 387 9.11 42.56 -31.20
CA SER A 387 10.12 41.88 -32.02
C SER A 387 11.49 41.59 -31.39
N THR A 388 12.19 40.61 -32.00
CA THR A 388 13.66 40.36 -32.06
C THR A 388 14.07 38.95 -31.56
N PRO A 389 15.24 38.42 -32.01
CA PRO A 389 15.34 37.42 -33.06
C PRO A 389 15.89 36.09 -32.52
N ALA A 390 15.87 35.05 -33.35
CA ALA A 390 16.43 33.73 -33.03
C ALA A 390 17.90 33.83 -32.56
N GLY A 391 18.15 33.43 -31.31
CA GLY A 391 19.50 33.31 -30.75
C GLY A 391 20.29 32.14 -31.37
N PRO A 392 21.63 32.14 -31.24
CA PRO A 392 22.50 31.21 -31.93
C PRO A 392 22.28 29.76 -31.49
N ASP A 393 22.44 28.87 -32.45
CA ASP A 393 22.16 27.43 -32.38
C ASP A 393 23.07 26.72 -31.36
N ILE A 394 22.63 26.66 -30.11
CA ILE A 394 23.25 25.76 -29.13
C ILE A 394 22.87 24.33 -29.54
N ARG A 395 23.87 23.53 -29.93
CA ARG A 395 23.75 22.06 -30.09
C ARG A 395 23.35 21.43 -28.74
N LEU A 396 22.04 21.41 -28.47
CA LEU A 396 21.40 21.13 -27.17
C LEU A 396 21.24 19.64 -26.84
N ASP A 397 21.51 18.74 -27.79
CA ASP A 397 21.41 17.30 -27.55
C ASP A 397 22.41 16.81 -26.49
N ASP A 398 23.58 17.43 -26.42
CA ASP A 398 24.56 17.18 -25.36
C ASP A 398 24.13 17.80 -24.04
N HIS A 399 23.48 18.97 -24.05
CA HIS A 399 23.02 19.63 -22.83
C HIS A 399 21.85 18.88 -22.16
N ALA A 400 20.91 18.34 -22.94
CA ALA A 400 19.80 17.52 -22.44
C ALA A 400 20.30 16.19 -21.84
N LYS A 401 21.22 15.50 -22.53
CA LYS A 401 21.90 14.29 -22.02
C LYS A 401 22.73 14.61 -20.76
N HIS A 402 23.44 15.73 -20.75
CA HIS A 402 24.26 16.16 -19.62
C HIS A 402 23.43 16.59 -18.40
N MET A 403 22.26 17.22 -18.61
CA MET A 403 21.28 17.57 -17.57
C MET A 403 20.57 16.33 -17.01
N GLN A 404 20.23 15.35 -17.85
CA GLN A 404 19.72 14.05 -17.39
C GLN A 404 20.76 13.30 -16.54
N GLY A 405 22.04 13.30 -16.98
CA GLY A 405 23.16 12.74 -16.21
C GLY A 405 23.35 13.41 -14.85
N ARG A 406 23.35 14.76 -14.81
CA ARG A 406 23.43 15.54 -13.56
C ARG A 406 22.23 15.29 -12.64
N THR A 407 21.02 15.25 -13.18
CA THR A 407 19.80 14.99 -12.40
C THR A 407 19.80 13.58 -11.81
N LYS A 408 20.21 12.58 -12.60
CA LYS A 408 20.37 11.19 -12.16
C LYS A 408 21.42 11.07 -11.07
N ASN A 409 22.59 11.69 -11.23
CA ASN A 409 23.66 11.68 -10.22
C ASN A 409 23.25 12.42 -8.94
N SER A 410 22.56 13.57 -9.06
CA SER A 410 22.03 14.30 -7.92
C SER A 410 20.99 13.49 -7.14
N TYR A 411 20.09 12.80 -7.83
CA TYR A 411 19.13 11.88 -7.21
C TYR A 411 19.84 10.75 -6.46
N ARG A 412 20.79 10.08 -7.12
CA ARG A 412 21.56 8.97 -6.53
C ARG A 412 22.29 9.40 -5.25
N GLN A 413 22.96 10.55 -5.27
CA GLN A 413 23.61 11.12 -4.08
C GLN A 413 22.60 11.51 -3.00
N SER A 414 21.43 12.06 -3.38
CA SER A 414 20.38 12.41 -2.42
C SER A 414 19.84 11.18 -1.70
N ILE A 415 19.56 10.09 -2.43
CA ILE A 415 19.03 8.85 -1.85
C ILE A 415 20.01 8.21 -0.87
N ALA A 416 21.31 8.16 -1.19
CA ALA A 416 22.33 7.56 -0.33
C ALA A 416 22.35 8.20 1.08
N ASN A 417 22.06 9.50 1.16
CA ASN A 417 22.03 10.28 2.39
C ASN A 417 20.69 10.24 3.16
N LYS A 418 19.65 9.57 2.63
CA LYS A 418 18.34 9.49 3.29
C LYS A 418 18.26 8.32 4.28
N GLY A 419 17.37 8.46 5.27
CA GLY A 419 16.97 7.34 6.12
C GLY A 419 16.22 6.27 5.31
N LEU A 420 16.34 5.00 5.73
CA LEU A 420 15.80 3.84 4.99
C LEU A 420 14.31 3.97 4.69
N TRP A 421 13.51 4.38 5.68
CA TRP A 421 12.07 4.56 5.49
C TRP A 421 11.73 5.63 4.43
N LEU A 422 12.45 6.75 4.42
CA LEU A 422 12.20 7.82 3.45
C LEU A 422 12.64 7.38 2.04
N ALA A 423 13.81 6.75 1.92
CA ALA A 423 14.29 6.23 0.65
C ALA A 423 13.30 5.21 0.06
N THR A 424 12.87 4.23 0.87
CA THR A 424 11.92 3.19 0.45
C THR A 424 10.55 3.76 0.08
N SER A 425 10.06 4.77 0.79
CA SER A 425 8.82 5.47 0.44
C SER A 425 8.92 6.17 -0.92
N ILE A 426 10.06 6.81 -1.22
CA ILE A 426 10.34 7.41 -2.54
C ILE A 426 10.42 6.30 -3.60
N GLY A 427 11.13 5.21 -3.32
CA GLY A 427 11.26 4.08 -4.23
C GLY A 427 9.92 3.43 -4.58
N LYS A 428 9.02 3.31 -3.59
CA LYS A 428 7.63 2.84 -3.78
C LYS A 428 6.84 3.83 -4.66
N ALA A 429 6.86 5.11 -4.32
CA ALA A 429 6.14 6.16 -5.06
C ALA A 429 6.59 6.32 -6.52
N GLN A 430 7.84 5.94 -6.85
CA GLN A 430 8.36 5.95 -8.21
C GLN A 430 8.08 4.67 -9.01
N SER A 431 7.70 3.59 -8.35
CA SER A 431 7.56 2.26 -8.96
C SER A 431 6.13 1.74 -8.99
N GLN A 432 5.24 2.26 -8.14
CA GLN A 432 3.82 1.95 -8.25
C GLN A 432 3.18 2.84 -9.32
N PRO A 433 2.26 2.29 -10.16
CA PRO A 433 1.32 3.14 -10.87
C PRO A 433 0.64 4.01 -9.82
N ARG A 434 0.57 5.31 -10.07
CA ARG A 434 -0.01 6.22 -9.08
C ARG A 434 -1.50 5.94 -9.04
N ASN A 435 -2.03 5.75 -7.84
CA ASN A 435 -3.45 5.46 -7.62
C ASN A 435 -4.31 6.53 -8.32
N VAL A 436 -5.51 6.10 -8.74
CA VAL A 436 -6.62 6.98 -9.11
C VAL A 436 -6.72 8.07 -8.03
N ILE A 437 -6.45 9.32 -8.42
CA ILE A 437 -6.48 10.45 -7.48
C ILE A 437 -7.91 10.93 -7.25
N ASN A 438 -8.78 10.72 -8.23
CA ASN A 438 -10.12 11.28 -8.29
C ASN A 438 -11.14 10.15 -8.19
N MET A 439 -12.17 10.29 -7.36
CA MET A 439 -13.33 9.41 -7.47
C MET A 439 -14.04 9.69 -8.82
N PRO A 440 -14.11 8.70 -9.75
CA PRO A 440 -14.84 8.88 -11.00
C PRO A 440 -16.35 8.97 -10.73
N ALA A 441 -17.15 9.18 -11.77
CA ALA A 441 -18.60 8.99 -11.66
C ALA A 441 -18.89 7.59 -11.10
N LEU A 442 -19.82 7.51 -10.15
CA LEU A 442 -20.22 6.24 -9.54
C LEU A 442 -21.42 5.66 -10.29
N VAL A 443 -21.42 4.36 -10.49
CA VAL A 443 -22.51 3.59 -11.08
C VAL A 443 -23.01 2.62 -10.01
N HIS A 444 -24.28 2.77 -9.65
CA HIS A 444 -24.96 1.92 -8.68
C HIS A 444 -26.44 1.85 -9.05
N ASP A 445 -27.04 0.66 -8.98
CA ASP A 445 -28.44 0.41 -9.32
C ASP A 445 -28.88 1.02 -10.66
N LYS A 446 -28.07 0.77 -11.70
CA LYS A 446 -28.24 1.28 -13.08
C LYS A 446 -28.24 2.82 -13.22
N SER A 447 -27.97 3.55 -12.14
CA SER A 447 -27.88 5.01 -12.10
C SER A 447 -26.43 5.47 -12.09
N THR A 448 -26.15 6.62 -12.71
CA THR A 448 -24.82 7.26 -12.73
C THR A 448 -24.82 8.54 -11.90
N PHE A 449 -23.88 8.65 -10.97
CA PHE A 449 -23.70 9.77 -10.04
C PHE A 449 -22.41 10.50 -10.41
N ALA A 450 -22.54 11.68 -11.02
CA ALA A 450 -21.42 12.40 -11.65
C ALA A 450 -20.98 13.61 -10.82
N SER A 451 -21.91 14.36 -10.22
CA SER A 451 -21.58 15.51 -9.38
C SER A 451 -21.00 15.06 -8.03
N GLU A 452 -20.23 15.92 -7.36
CA GLU A 452 -19.65 15.56 -6.06
C GLU A 452 -20.73 15.31 -5.00
N LYS A 453 -21.84 16.06 -5.03
CA LYS A 453 -22.98 15.87 -4.11
C LYS A 453 -23.72 14.57 -4.40
N GLU A 454 -23.93 14.22 -5.67
CA GLU A 454 -24.48 12.92 -6.07
C GLU A 454 -23.59 11.76 -5.61
N LYS A 455 -22.27 11.87 -5.81
CA LYS A 455 -21.32 10.83 -5.35
C LYS A 455 -21.37 10.68 -3.84
N GLN A 456 -21.41 11.78 -3.08
CA GLN A 456 -21.55 11.74 -1.61
C GLN A 456 -22.84 11.03 -1.19
N THR A 457 -23.96 11.35 -1.84
CA THR A 457 -25.26 10.73 -1.58
C THR A 457 -25.24 9.23 -1.91
N CYS A 458 -24.68 8.85 -3.06
CA CYS A 458 -24.51 7.45 -3.46
C CYS A 458 -23.67 6.67 -2.43
N ILE A 459 -22.54 7.23 -2.00
CA ILE A 459 -21.70 6.62 -0.96
C ILE A 459 -22.45 6.53 0.37
N ARG A 460 -23.16 7.58 0.80
CA ARG A 460 -23.94 7.60 2.05
C ARG A 460 -24.94 6.45 2.08
N ASN A 461 -25.78 6.36 1.05
CA ASN A 461 -26.87 5.37 0.98
C ASN A 461 -26.34 3.95 0.77
N PHE A 462 -25.25 3.78 0.02
CA PHE A 462 -24.62 2.47 -0.15
C PHE A 462 -23.95 1.97 1.14
N THR A 463 -23.34 2.87 1.91
CA THR A 463 -22.48 2.49 3.03
C THR A 463 -23.28 2.21 4.30
N TRP A 464 -24.35 2.97 4.55
CA TRP A 464 -25.20 2.83 5.73
C TRP A 464 -26.66 2.76 5.32
N SER A 465 -27.37 1.76 5.84
CA SER A 465 -28.82 1.63 5.66
C SER A 465 -29.61 2.73 6.37
N GLU A 466 -29.08 3.24 7.49
CA GLU A 466 -29.77 4.21 8.34
C GLU A 466 -28.90 5.42 8.68
N THR A 467 -29.34 6.59 8.20
CA THR A 467 -28.71 7.90 8.46
C THR A 467 -29.78 8.97 8.61
N SER A 468 -29.44 10.10 9.25
CA SER A 468 -30.37 11.22 9.46
C SER A 468 -29.63 12.55 9.40
N ASP A 469 -30.29 13.60 8.91
CA ASP A 469 -29.77 14.97 8.96
C ASP A 469 -30.07 15.64 10.32
N CYS A 470 -31.04 15.10 11.07
CA CYS A 470 -31.37 15.50 12.44
C CYS A 470 -30.79 14.51 13.47
N PRO A 471 -30.65 14.91 14.75
CA PRO A 471 -30.25 14.00 15.82
C PRO A 471 -31.07 12.71 15.83
N PRO A 472 -30.45 11.54 16.04
CA PRO A 472 -31.14 10.27 16.00
C PRO A 472 -32.07 10.06 17.20
N PRO A 473 -33.04 9.14 17.10
CA PRO A 473 -33.77 8.66 18.26
C PRO A 473 -32.80 8.06 19.28
N GLU A 474 -33.19 8.09 20.56
CA GLU A 474 -32.38 7.54 21.64
C GLU A 474 -32.16 6.04 21.44
N LEU A 475 -30.90 5.60 21.50
CA LEU A 475 -30.56 4.18 21.48
C LEU A 475 -31.10 3.55 22.77
N PRO A 476 -31.90 2.48 22.75
CA PRO A 476 -32.34 1.83 23.97
C PRO A 476 -31.14 1.22 24.71
N PHE A 477 -31.20 1.26 26.05
CA PHE A 477 -30.24 0.55 26.90
C PHE A 477 -30.61 -0.94 26.94
N PRO A 478 -29.63 -1.88 26.99
CA PRO A 478 -29.94 -3.31 27.00
C PRO A 478 -30.73 -3.70 28.26
N ASP A 479 -31.56 -4.72 28.13
CA ASP A 479 -32.27 -5.30 29.26
C ASP A 479 -31.30 -6.11 30.12
N LEU A 480 -31.28 -5.82 31.41
CA LEU A 480 -30.36 -6.43 32.37
C LEU A 480 -31.15 -7.38 33.26
N SER A 481 -30.95 -8.69 33.08
CA SER A 481 -31.51 -9.68 34.01
C SER A 481 -31.07 -9.38 35.45
N PRO A 482 -31.98 -9.43 36.45
CA PRO A 482 -31.65 -9.23 37.86
C PRO A 482 -30.60 -10.22 38.40
N ASP A 483 -30.59 -11.44 37.86
CA ASP A 483 -29.69 -12.53 38.29
C ASP A 483 -28.37 -12.56 37.52
N ARG A 484 -28.09 -11.52 36.74
CA ARG A 484 -26.91 -11.45 35.87
C ARG A 484 -25.64 -11.27 36.68
N GLU A 485 -24.70 -12.21 36.53
CA GLU A 485 -23.35 -12.06 37.06
C GLU A 485 -22.54 -11.04 36.23
N GLU A 486 -21.99 -10.03 36.88
CA GLU A 486 -21.07 -9.07 36.27
C GLU A 486 -19.63 -9.43 36.57
N PHE A 487 -18.79 -9.46 35.53
CA PHE A 487 -17.36 -9.60 35.73
C PHE A 487 -16.72 -8.28 36.15
N GLU A 488 -15.86 -8.36 37.16
CA GLU A 488 -15.11 -7.20 37.65
C GLU A 488 -14.14 -6.67 36.59
N MET A 489 -14.06 -5.34 36.48
CA MET A 489 -13.16 -4.66 35.56
C MET A 489 -12.44 -3.52 36.29
N ASP A 490 -11.10 -3.49 36.19
CA ASP A 490 -10.27 -2.43 36.77
C ASP A 490 -10.70 -1.01 36.30
N LEU A 491 -11.15 -0.17 37.23
CA LEU A 491 -11.75 1.15 36.94
C LEU A 491 -10.74 2.32 36.86
N VAL A 492 -9.59 2.22 37.53
CA VAL A 492 -8.72 3.40 37.75
C VAL A 492 -7.71 3.58 36.62
N LEU A 493 -7.71 4.79 36.03
CA LEU A 493 -6.67 5.28 35.14
C LEU A 493 -5.72 6.20 35.90
N THR A 494 -4.46 5.79 36.02
CA THR A 494 -3.40 6.62 36.60
C THR A 494 -2.70 7.45 35.53
N GLU A 495 -2.08 8.55 35.95
CA GLU A 495 -1.29 9.42 35.07
C GLU A 495 -0.17 8.66 34.36
N LEU A 496 0.51 7.76 35.08
CA LEU A 496 1.59 6.93 34.53
C LEU A 496 1.10 6.00 33.41
N MET A 497 -0.12 5.44 33.55
CA MET A 497 -0.74 4.65 32.49
C MET A 497 -1.01 5.51 31.26
N ILE A 498 -1.55 6.72 31.43
CA ILE A 498 -1.79 7.66 30.34
C ILE A 498 -0.48 8.02 29.62
N ILE A 499 0.58 8.38 30.36
CA ILE A 499 1.91 8.68 29.79
C ILE A 499 2.41 7.52 28.93
N THR A 500 2.32 6.30 29.46
CA THR A 500 2.76 5.08 28.76
C THR A 500 1.94 4.81 27.49
N MET A 501 0.62 5.01 27.55
CA MET A 501 -0.27 4.86 26.40
C MET A 501 0.06 5.89 25.30
N ILE A 502 0.24 7.16 25.68
CA ILE A 502 0.59 8.25 24.75
C ILE A 502 1.95 7.97 24.07
N GLN A 503 2.95 7.51 24.83
CA GLN A 503 4.29 7.21 24.30
C GLN A 503 4.22 6.14 23.19
N ARG A 504 3.33 5.16 23.34
CA ARG A 504 3.12 4.06 22.38
C ARG A 504 2.27 4.43 21.17
N LEU A 505 1.68 5.63 21.10
CA LEU A 505 0.90 6.05 19.94
C LEU A 505 1.74 6.03 18.66
N PRO A 506 1.19 5.64 17.50
CA PRO A 506 1.90 5.76 16.23
C PRO A 506 2.00 7.22 15.78
N SER A 507 3.18 7.68 15.38
CA SER A 507 3.37 9.01 14.78
C SER A 507 2.94 9.03 13.29
N LYS A 508 2.70 10.23 12.74
CA LYS A 508 2.31 10.49 11.35
C LYS A 508 0.98 9.84 10.95
N LYS A 509 0.07 9.71 11.91
CA LYS A 509 -1.33 9.33 11.66
C LYS A 509 -2.16 10.60 11.47
N ALA A 510 -3.19 10.51 10.64
CA ALA A 510 -4.17 11.59 10.52
C ALA A 510 -4.96 11.72 11.83
N CYS A 511 -5.20 12.96 12.23
CA CYS A 511 -6.11 13.34 13.31
C CYS A 511 -7.56 13.44 12.79
N GLY A 512 -8.51 13.53 13.70
CA GLY A 512 -9.91 13.77 13.38
C GLY A 512 -10.17 15.26 13.14
N GLU A 513 -11.43 15.66 13.30
CA GLU A 513 -11.89 17.04 13.13
C GLU A 513 -11.26 18.03 14.12
N ASP A 514 -10.87 17.54 15.30
CA ASP A 514 -10.17 18.30 16.35
C ASP A 514 -8.77 18.81 15.95
N LYS A 515 -8.21 18.30 14.85
CA LYS A 515 -6.88 18.65 14.34
C LYS A 515 -5.74 18.47 15.37
N VAL A 516 -5.93 17.66 16.43
CA VAL A 516 -4.89 17.34 17.42
C VAL A 516 -4.21 16.01 17.07
N PRO A 517 -2.97 16.00 16.54
CA PRO A 517 -2.29 14.77 16.16
C PRO A 517 -1.54 14.12 17.32
N ASN A 518 -1.17 12.84 17.14
CA ASN A 518 -0.43 12.07 18.15
C ASN A 518 0.93 12.69 18.52
N GLU A 519 1.56 13.43 17.61
CA GLU A 519 2.79 14.16 17.87
C GLU A 519 2.63 15.22 18.97
N ALA A 520 1.50 15.94 18.99
CA ALA A 520 1.21 16.94 20.02
C ALA A 520 1.10 16.27 21.39
N LEU A 521 0.25 15.24 21.47
CA LEU A 521 0.03 14.48 22.71
C LEU A 521 1.35 13.92 23.25
N LYS A 522 2.21 13.38 22.39
CA LYS A 522 3.52 12.87 22.80
C LYS A 522 4.47 13.94 23.32
N LEU A 523 4.41 15.13 22.73
CA LEU A 523 5.28 16.25 23.08
C LEU A 523 4.95 16.74 24.49
N CYS A 524 3.68 17.08 24.78
CA CYS A 524 3.24 17.60 26.09
C CYS A 524 2.73 16.52 27.06
N ARG A 525 2.97 15.23 26.80
CA ARG A 525 2.40 14.09 27.56
C ARG A 525 2.50 14.20 29.08
N MET A 526 3.59 14.77 29.60
CA MET A 526 3.81 14.91 31.05
C MET A 526 2.88 15.95 31.67
N LEU A 527 2.53 17.00 30.92
CA LEU A 527 1.67 18.09 31.38
C LEU A 527 0.18 17.71 31.30
N ILE A 528 -0.22 17.05 30.21
CA ILE A 528 -1.64 16.74 29.95
C ILE A 528 -2.13 15.46 30.64
N ALA A 529 -1.23 14.56 31.07
CA ALA A 529 -1.62 13.27 31.64
C ALA A 529 -2.51 13.35 32.88
N PRO A 530 -2.27 14.25 33.86
CA PRO A 530 -3.17 14.45 35.02
C PRO A 530 -4.61 14.80 34.60
N TYR A 531 -4.74 15.74 33.65
CA TYR A 531 -6.04 16.21 33.17
C TYR A 531 -6.78 15.15 32.35
N ILE A 532 -6.05 14.39 31.53
CA ILE A 532 -6.61 13.25 30.80
C ILE A 532 -7.07 12.15 31.76
N ALA A 533 -6.29 11.86 32.82
CA ALA A 533 -6.68 10.88 33.83
C ALA A 533 -7.96 11.31 34.55
N LYS A 534 -8.07 12.57 34.99
CA LYS A 534 -9.30 13.14 35.56
C LYS A 534 -10.49 12.98 34.62
N LEU A 535 -10.33 13.41 33.36
CA LEU A 535 -11.37 13.32 32.33
C LEU A 535 -11.83 11.87 32.10
N PHE A 536 -10.90 10.94 31.89
CA PHE A 536 -11.27 9.54 31.60
C PHE A 536 -11.86 8.82 32.81
N ASN A 537 -11.38 9.09 34.03
CA ASN A 537 -12.02 8.54 35.23
C ASN A 537 -13.43 9.11 35.43
N ALA A 538 -13.68 10.37 35.07
CA ALA A 538 -15.04 10.93 35.04
C ALA A 538 -15.92 10.27 33.96
N CYS A 539 -15.38 10.00 32.76
CA CYS A 539 -16.08 9.23 31.71
C CYS A 539 -16.53 7.86 32.24
N ILE A 540 -15.65 7.18 32.98
CA ILE A 540 -15.93 5.86 33.58
C ILE A 540 -17.02 5.98 34.65
N ARG A 541 -16.87 6.91 35.61
CA ARG A 541 -17.83 7.14 36.69
C ARG A 541 -19.23 7.46 36.17
N LEU A 542 -19.34 8.31 35.15
CA LEU A 542 -20.61 8.75 34.58
C LEU A 542 -21.15 7.83 33.48
N GLY A 543 -20.38 6.80 33.08
CA GLY A 543 -20.75 5.93 31.96
C GLY A 543 -20.90 6.68 30.64
N TYR A 544 -20.05 7.68 30.37
CA TYR A 544 -20.23 8.64 29.27
C TYR A 544 -19.01 8.75 28.36
N HIS A 545 -19.25 8.87 27.05
CA HIS A 545 -18.24 9.12 26.04
C HIS A 545 -18.39 10.54 25.50
N ALA A 546 -17.43 11.42 25.84
CA ALA A 546 -17.49 12.85 25.53
C ALA A 546 -17.91 13.12 24.07
N ALA A 547 -18.83 14.05 23.85
CA ALA A 547 -19.35 14.45 22.55
C ALA A 547 -18.24 14.88 21.58
N ALA A 548 -17.18 15.53 22.07
CA ALA A 548 -16.00 15.89 21.28
C ALA A 548 -15.30 14.68 20.62
N PHE A 549 -15.50 13.47 21.15
CA PHE A 549 -14.91 12.23 20.63
C PHE A 549 -15.86 11.44 19.71
N ARG A 550 -17.15 11.83 19.63
CA ARG A 550 -18.19 11.13 18.84
C ARG A 550 -18.26 11.61 17.38
N LYS A 551 -17.58 12.70 17.03
CA LYS A 551 -17.45 13.23 15.66
C LYS A 551 -16.37 12.51 14.84
N ALA A 552 -16.61 12.32 13.54
CA ALA A 552 -15.63 11.69 12.65
C ALA A 552 -15.60 12.27 11.23
N ILE A 553 -14.40 12.30 10.63
CA ILE A 553 -14.25 12.48 9.18
C ILE A 553 -14.11 11.10 8.54
N THR A 554 -15.10 10.66 7.77
CA THR A 554 -15.06 9.37 7.06
C THR A 554 -14.39 9.53 5.70
N SER A 555 -13.12 9.17 5.62
CA SER A 555 -12.33 9.26 4.39
C SER A 555 -12.54 8.04 3.49
N MET A 556 -12.94 8.26 2.25
CA MET A 556 -13.11 7.19 1.25
C MET A 556 -11.76 6.85 0.60
N LEU A 557 -11.25 5.65 0.85
CA LEU A 557 -9.98 5.17 0.30
C LEU A 557 -10.21 4.11 -0.79
N PRO A 558 -9.51 4.19 -1.94
CA PRO A 558 -9.65 3.19 -2.99
C PRO A 558 -9.14 1.83 -2.51
N LYS A 559 -9.96 0.77 -2.65
CA LYS A 559 -9.55 -0.61 -2.41
C LYS A 559 -8.53 -1.02 -3.47
N ALA A 560 -7.37 -1.53 -3.07
CA ALA A 560 -6.32 -1.88 -4.02
C ALA A 560 -6.77 -2.98 -5.00
N ALA A 561 -6.26 -2.91 -6.24
CA ALA A 561 -6.43 -3.93 -7.28
C ALA A 561 -7.89 -4.23 -7.68
N LYS A 562 -8.83 -3.29 -7.49
CA LYS A 562 -10.19 -3.41 -8.03
C LYS A 562 -10.21 -3.18 -9.53
N PRO A 563 -10.97 -3.99 -10.32
CA PRO A 563 -11.03 -3.87 -11.76
C PRO A 563 -11.69 -2.57 -12.20
N ALA A 564 -12.48 -1.88 -11.37
CA ALA A 564 -12.99 -0.56 -11.67
C ALA A 564 -13.21 0.23 -10.38
N TYR A 565 -13.09 1.56 -10.44
CA TYR A 565 -13.30 2.44 -9.27
C TYR A 565 -14.57 3.31 -9.38
N ASN A 566 -15.43 3.01 -10.35
CA ASN A 566 -16.74 3.61 -10.56
C ASN A 566 -17.86 2.92 -9.77
N HIS A 567 -17.56 2.01 -8.87
CA HIS A 567 -18.57 1.41 -8.00
C HIS A 567 -18.31 1.79 -6.54
N PRO A 568 -19.36 2.09 -5.74
CA PRO A 568 -19.21 2.40 -4.31
C PRO A 568 -18.42 1.34 -3.54
N ASN A 569 -18.65 0.05 -3.86
CA ASN A 569 -17.97 -1.09 -3.25
C ASN A 569 -16.44 -1.15 -3.52
N SER A 570 -15.91 -0.34 -4.44
CA SER A 570 -14.48 -0.19 -4.70
C SER A 570 -13.78 0.78 -3.75
N TRP A 571 -14.54 1.44 -2.88
CA TRP A 571 -14.04 2.39 -1.88
C TRP A 571 -14.27 1.87 -0.47
N ARG A 572 -13.37 2.21 0.46
CA ARG A 572 -13.45 1.82 1.86
C ARG A 572 -13.63 3.08 2.73
N PRO A 573 -14.69 3.17 3.53
CA PRO A 573 -14.88 4.26 4.49
C PRO A 573 -13.92 4.09 5.68
N ILE A 574 -13.06 5.07 5.96
CA ILE A 574 -12.20 5.05 7.15
C ILE A 574 -12.52 6.25 8.04
N ALA A 575 -13.01 6.00 9.26
CA ALA A 575 -13.34 7.01 10.23
C ALA A 575 -12.07 7.60 10.88
N LEU A 576 -11.83 8.89 10.67
CA LEU A 576 -10.80 9.66 11.36
C LEU A 576 -11.40 10.28 12.62
N LEU A 577 -11.22 9.57 13.73
CA LEU A 577 -11.65 9.97 15.08
C LEU A 577 -10.60 10.83 15.80
N SER A 578 -11.04 11.55 16.83
CA SER A 578 -10.17 12.27 17.78
C SER A 578 -9.02 11.40 18.24
N CYS A 579 -7.79 11.94 18.24
CA CYS A 579 -6.65 11.20 18.77
C CYS A 579 -6.75 10.97 20.28
N LEU A 580 -7.34 11.94 21.00
CA LEU A 580 -7.61 11.81 22.43
C LEU A 580 -8.75 10.83 22.70
N GLY A 581 -9.85 10.88 21.94
CA GLY A 581 -10.93 9.89 22.00
C GLY A 581 -10.43 8.45 21.76
N LYS A 582 -9.61 8.25 20.72
CA LYS A 582 -8.95 6.95 20.45
C LYS A 582 -7.99 6.50 21.55
N LEU A 583 -7.50 7.40 22.40
CA LEU A 583 -6.71 7.02 23.57
C LEU A 583 -7.63 6.38 24.62
N PHE A 584 -8.79 6.97 24.89
CA PHE A 584 -9.82 6.40 25.78
C PHE A 584 -10.36 5.07 25.24
N GLU A 585 -10.73 5.02 23.95
CA GLU A 585 -11.19 3.78 23.31
C GLU A 585 -10.15 2.67 23.37
N ARG A 586 -8.86 3.00 23.33
CA ARG A 586 -7.79 2.01 23.50
C ARG A 586 -7.72 1.46 24.92
N PHE A 587 -8.00 2.28 25.93
CA PHE A 587 -8.14 1.80 27.31
C PHE A 587 -9.32 0.83 27.40
N LEU A 588 -10.51 1.23 26.91
CA LEU A 588 -11.69 0.37 26.91
C LEU A 588 -11.43 -0.96 26.18
N ALA A 589 -10.79 -0.91 25.01
CA ALA A 589 -10.42 -2.10 24.24
C ALA A 589 -9.44 -3.00 25.00
N GLN A 590 -8.52 -2.44 25.77
CA GLN A 590 -7.59 -3.23 26.61
C GLN A 590 -8.33 -3.93 27.75
N ARG A 591 -9.30 -3.27 28.38
CA ARG A 591 -10.11 -3.85 29.46
C ARG A 591 -11.01 -4.96 28.95
N LEU A 592 -11.78 -4.70 27.90
CA LEU A 592 -12.63 -5.71 27.28
C LEU A 592 -11.81 -6.89 26.72
N LYS A 593 -10.60 -6.63 26.19
CA LYS A 593 -9.70 -7.68 25.74
C LYS A 593 -9.22 -8.56 26.90
N LYS A 594 -8.85 -7.95 28.03
CA LYS A 594 -8.42 -8.68 29.23
C LYS A 594 -9.57 -9.56 29.71
N LEU A 595 -10.76 -8.97 29.86
CA LEU A 595 -11.98 -9.69 30.25
C LEU A 595 -12.27 -10.89 29.32
N ALA A 596 -12.24 -10.68 28.00
CA ALA A 596 -12.48 -11.74 27.02
C ALA A 596 -11.47 -12.89 27.11
N LEU A 597 -10.23 -12.62 27.49
CA LEU A 597 -9.18 -13.64 27.67
C LEU A 597 -9.32 -14.37 29.01
N ASP A 598 -9.52 -13.62 30.09
CA ASP A 598 -9.56 -14.15 31.46
C ASP A 598 -10.78 -15.07 31.66
N HIS A 599 -11.92 -14.71 31.07
CA HIS A 599 -13.19 -15.46 31.18
C HIS A 599 -13.58 -16.24 29.91
N LYS A 600 -12.70 -16.31 28.89
CA LYS A 600 -12.94 -17.03 27.61
C LYS A 600 -14.27 -16.66 26.93
N LEU A 601 -14.63 -15.37 26.91
CA LEU A 601 -15.95 -14.89 26.43
C LEU A 601 -16.15 -14.96 24.91
N LEU A 602 -15.10 -15.30 24.16
CA LEU A 602 -15.13 -15.41 22.70
C LEU A 602 -14.93 -16.87 22.25
N PRO A 603 -15.72 -17.36 21.27
CA PRO A 603 -15.68 -18.74 20.79
C PRO A 603 -14.29 -19.22 20.35
N GLU A 604 -13.99 -20.51 20.52
CA GLU A 604 -12.69 -21.07 20.13
C GLU A 604 -12.40 -21.03 18.63
N THR A 605 -13.46 -21.01 17.83
CA THR A 605 -13.45 -20.96 16.36
C THR A 605 -13.25 -19.54 15.81
N GLN A 606 -13.23 -18.50 16.65
CA GLN A 606 -12.94 -17.12 16.24
C GLN A 606 -11.44 -16.82 16.35
N TYR A 607 -10.73 -16.86 15.22
CA TYR A 607 -9.29 -16.65 15.11
C TYR A 607 -8.86 -15.18 14.96
N GLY A 608 -9.82 -14.28 14.73
CA GLY A 608 -9.61 -12.83 14.87
C GLY A 608 -9.51 -12.38 16.33
N ALA A 609 -9.82 -13.26 17.28
CA ALA A 609 -9.83 -12.97 18.71
C ALA A 609 -8.42 -12.72 19.30
N PRO A 610 -8.33 -11.94 20.39
CA PRO A 610 -7.14 -11.85 21.22
C PRO A 610 -6.47 -13.20 21.49
N GLY A 611 -5.15 -13.27 21.32
CA GLY A 611 -4.37 -14.49 21.59
C GLY A 611 -4.31 -15.49 20.43
N ARG A 612 -5.02 -15.24 19.32
CA ARG A 612 -4.99 -16.05 18.10
C ARG A 612 -4.50 -15.25 16.89
N SER A 613 -4.32 -15.94 15.76
CA SER A 613 -3.87 -15.35 14.52
C SER A 613 -4.46 -16.05 13.29
N THR A 614 -4.38 -15.39 12.13
CA THR A 614 -4.73 -16.00 10.84
C THR A 614 -3.88 -17.23 10.52
N THR A 615 -2.64 -17.28 11.03
CA THR A 615 -1.77 -18.45 10.85
C THR A 615 -2.27 -19.65 11.66
N ASP A 616 -2.85 -19.42 12.83
CA ASP A 616 -3.47 -20.49 13.63
C ASP A 616 -4.72 -21.04 12.90
N ALA A 617 -5.55 -20.17 12.33
CA ALA A 617 -6.71 -20.56 11.52
C ALA A 617 -6.31 -21.44 10.34
N LEU A 618 -5.35 -20.97 9.53
CA LEU A 618 -4.84 -21.70 8.37
C LEU A 618 -4.20 -23.03 8.78
N THR A 619 -3.48 -23.06 9.91
CA THR A 619 -2.87 -24.31 10.40
C THR A 619 -3.95 -25.31 10.84
N ALA A 620 -5.03 -24.85 11.47
CA ALA A 620 -6.14 -25.71 11.88
C ALA A 620 -6.92 -26.24 10.66
N MET A 621 -7.31 -25.36 9.72
CA MET A 621 -7.99 -25.74 8.47
C MET A 621 -7.22 -26.78 7.68
N LEU A 622 -5.92 -26.54 7.42
CA LEU A 622 -5.09 -27.49 6.69
C LEU A 622 -4.84 -28.77 7.48
N GLY A 623 -4.83 -28.70 8.81
CA GLY A 623 -4.82 -29.86 9.69
C GLY A 623 -6.00 -30.80 9.44
N VAL A 624 -7.22 -30.26 9.27
CA VAL A 624 -8.42 -31.04 8.91
C VAL A 624 -8.21 -31.77 7.59
N VAL A 625 -7.74 -31.07 6.54
CA VAL A 625 -7.47 -31.67 5.22
C VAL A 625 -6.43 -32.78 5.32
N HIS A 626 -5.31 -32.53 6.01
CA HIS A 626 -4.26 -33.52 6.18
C HIS A 626 -4.73 -34.75 6.96
N LYS A 627 -5.53 -34.58 8.03
CA LYS A 627 -6.10 -35.66 8.84
C LYS A 627 -7.01 -36.56 8.00
N ALA A 628 -7.95 -35.97 7.26
CA ALA A 628 -8.84 -36.69 6.33
C ALA A 628 -8.04 -37.49 5.29
N TRP A 629 -6.97 -36.89 4.75
CA TRP A 629 -6.13 -37.52 3.73
C TRP A 629 -5.25 -38.67 4.23
N THR A 630 -4.96 -38.69 5.54
CA THR A 630 -4.23 -39.79 6.20
C THR A 630 -5.12 -40.91 6.71
N TRP A 631 -6.45 -40.73 6.66
CA TRP A 631 -7.41 -41.79 6.97
C TRP A 631 -7.21 -42.99 6.04
N LYS A 632 -7.26 -44.19 6.62
CA LYS A 632 -7.18 -45.44 5.85
C LYS A 632 -8.60 -45.90 5.51
N PRO A 633 -8.94 -46.06 4.23
CA PRO A 633 -10.20 -46.69 3.85
C PRO A 633 -10.25 -48.14 4.34
N THR A 634 -11.43 -48.60 4.77
CA THR A 634 -11.72 -50.01 5.06
C THR A 634 -12.71 -50.54 4.02
N ASN A 635 -12.97 -51.85 4.00
CA ASN A 635 -13.92 -52.46 3.05
C ASN A 635 -15.35 -51.84 3.13
N SER A 636 -15.69 -51.19 4.24
CA SER A 636 -17.00 -50.57 4.49
C SER A 636 -16.98 -49.03 4.50
N ILE A 637 -15.81 -48.38 4.46
CA ILE A 637 -15.69 -46.91 4.55
C ILE A 637 -14.67 -46.43 3.49
N PRO A 638 -15.10 -45.68 2.46
CA PRO A 638 -14.20 -45.14 1.47
C PRO A 638 -13.35 -44.00 2.04
N ARG A 639 -12.46 -43.47 1.22
CA ARG A 639 -11.56 -42.39 1.64
C ARG A 639 -12.36 -41.13 1.94
N LEU A 640 -12.04 -40.44 3.04
CA LEU A 640 -12.69 -39.18 3.40
C LEU A 640 -12.31 -38.07 2.42
N VAL A 641 -13.30 -37.29 2.03
CA VAL A 641 -13.19 -36.11 1.18
C VAL A 641 -13.55 -34.86 1.98
N VAL A 642 -12.97 -33.71 1.60
CA VAL A 642 -13.15 -32.44 2.31
C VAL A 642 -13.65 -31.39 1.35
N SER A 643 -14.69 -30.67 1.74
CA SER A 643 -15.25 -29.54 1.00
C SER A 643 -15.34 -28.32 1.89
N MET A 644 -15.12 -27.15 1.34
CA MET A 644 -15.14 -25.89 2.08
C MET A 644 -16.00 -24.85 1.36
N VAL A 645 -16.78 -24.10 2.14
CA VAL A 645 -17.44 -22.86 1.72
C VAL A 645 -16.80 -21.71 2.49
N ALA A 646 -16.32 -20.71 1.76
CA ALA A 646 -15.87 -19.43 2.30
C ALA A 646 -16.98 -18.39 2.12
N LEU A 647 -17.33 -17.68 3.20
CA LEU A 647 -18.38 -16.68 3.28
C LEU A 647 -17.78 -15.34 3.72
N ASP A 648 -18.24 -14.24 3.12
CA ASP A 648 -17.79 -12.87 3.40
C ASP A 648 -19.01 -11.99 3.72
N VAL A 649 -18.97 -11.30 4.85
CA VAL A 649 -20.06 -10.40 5.28
C VAL A 649 -19.99 -9.08 4.52
N SER A 650 -21.10 -8.70 3.89
CA SER A 650 -21.26 -7.42 3.19
C SER A 650 -21.23 -6.26 4.17
N GLY A 651 -20.23 -5.39 4.06
CA GLY A 651 -20.22 -4.13 4.82
C GLY A 651 -20.12 -4.29 6.35
N ALA A 652 -19.61 -5.41 6.85
CA ALA A 652 -19.59 -5.85 8.25
C ALA A 652 -19.73 -4.77 9.33
N TYR A 653 -18.80 -3.81 9.43
CA TYR A 653 -18.82 -2.81 10.52
C TYR A 653 -19.94 -1.77 10.37
N ASN A 654 -20.38 -1.49 9.15
CA ASN A 654 -21.42 -0.51 8.90
C ASN A 654 -22.83 -1.05 9.17
N CYS A 655 -22.97 -2.38 9.21
CA CYS A 655 -24.25 -3.08 9.38
C CYS A 655 -24.51 -3.55 10.81
N VAL A 656 -23.59 -3.30 11.76
CA VAL A 656 -23.76 -3.76 13.15
C VAL A 656 -24.99 -3.10 13.77
N ASP A 657 -25.94 -3.94 14.17
CA ASP A 657 -27.07 -3.53 15.00
C ASP A 657 -26.57 -3.19 16.41
N ARG A 658 -26.82 -1.95 16.83
CA ARG A 658 -26.30 -1.39 18.08
C ARG A 658 -27.04 -1.93 19.29
N VAL A 659 -28.34 -2.23 19.15
CA VAL A 659 -29.18 -2.77 20.23
C VAL A 659 -28.76 -4.21 20.50
N LEU A 660 -28.71 -5.03 19.44
CA LEU A 660 -28.26 -6.42 19.55
C LEU A 660 -26.83 -6.52 20.09
N LEU A 661 -25.91 -5.63 19.66
CA LEU A 661 -24.55 -5.59 20.20
C LEU A 661 -24.53 -5.33 21.71
N LEU A 662 -25.29 -4.34 22.19
CA LEU A 662 -25.35 -4.01 23.60
C LEU A 662 -25.94 -5.15 24.42
N GLN A 663 -27.02 -5.78 23.94
CA GLN A 663 -27.62 -6.94 24.59
C GLN A 663 -26.62 -8.11 24.65
N THR A 664 -25.94 -8.39 23.53
CA THR A 664 -24.93 -9.46 23.44
C THR A 664 -23.77 -9.29 24.42
N LEU A 665 -23.37 -8.04 24.71
CA LEU A 665 -22.37 -7.72 25.72
C LEU A 665 -22.93 -7.89 27.14
N ALA A 666 -24.18 -7.46 27.37
CA ALA A 666 -24.86 -7.65 28.64
C ALA A 666 -24.96 -9.15 28.99
N ASP A 667 -25.47 -9.98 28.08
CA ASP A 667 -25.63 -11.42 28.25
C ASP A 667 -24.31 -12.16 28.54
N ARG A 668 -23.17 -11.56 28.18
CA ARG A 668 -21.82 -12.08 28.44
C ARG A 668 -21.16 -11.53 29.72
N GLY A 669 -21.92 -10.92 30.61
CA GLY A 669 -21.44 -10.47 31.92
C GLY A 669 -20.56 -9.21 31.87
N VAL A 670 -20.58 -8.42 30.79
CA VAL A 670 -19.80 -7.17 30.70
C VAL A 670 -20.36 -6.10 31.64
N ALA A 671 -19.59 -5.65 32.63
CA ALA A 671 -20.06 -4.75 33.69
C ALA A 671 -20.91 -3.55 33.23
N THR A 672 -21.95 -3.19 34.00
CA THR A 672 -22.94 -2.16 33.63
C THR A 672 -22.33 -0.80 33.31
N TRP A 673 -21.32 -0.37 34.07
CA TRP A 673 -20.64 0.91 33.79
C TRP A 673 -19.99 0.92 32.39
N PHE A 674 -19.44 -0.22 31.96
CA PHE A 674 -18.80 -0.35 30.66
C PHE A 674 -19.87 -0.32 29.56
N LEU A 675 -20.99 -1.02 29.74
CA LEU A 675 -22.15 -0.96 28.84
C LEU A 675 -22.66 0.48 28.65
N ARG A 676 -22.75 1.28 29.73
CA ARG A 676 -23.12 2.70 29.64
C ARG A 676 -22.14 3.50 28.78
N VAL A 677 -20.82 3.29 28.95
CA VAL A 677 -19.81 3.94 28.10
C VAL A 677 -19.94 3.50 26.63
N ILE A 678 -20.20 2.22 26.36
CA ILE A 678 -20.39 1.71 24.98
C ILE A 678 -21.67 2.28 24.36
N HIS A 679 -22.76 2.29 25.10
CA HIS A 679 -24.03 2.90 24.70
C HIS A 679 -23.83 4.37 24.30
N SER A 680 -23.13 5.14 25.15
CA SER A 680 -22.78 6.53 24.84
C SER A 680 -21.84 6.65 23.64
N PHE A 681 -20.85 5.76 23.48
CA PHE A 681 -19.93 5.72 22.33
C PHE A 681 -20.65 5.46 20.99
N LEU A 682 -21.77 4.73 21.01
CA LEU A 682 -22.60 4.42 19.85
C LEU A 682 -23.67 5.47 19.55
N SER A 683 -24.01 6.33 20.52
CA SER A 683 -25.08 7.34 20.42
C SER A 683 -24.61 8.67 19.79
N ASP A 684 -25.51 9.42 19.15
CA ASP A 684 -25.30 10.77 18.56
C ASP A 684 -24.04 10.92 17.69
N ARG A 685 -23.72 9.90 16.89
CA ARG A 685 -22.53 9.90 16.06
C ARG A 685 -22.75 10.73 14.79
N SER A 686 -22.18 11.93 14.77
CA SER A 686 -22.12 12.78 13.58
C SER A 686 -20.84 12.55 12.78
N ILE A 687 -20.94 12.44 11.46
CA ILE A 687 -19.81 12.27 10.55
C ILE A 687 -19.92 13.19 9.33
N VAL A 688 -18.77 13.45 8.69
CA VAL A 688 -18.70 14.01 7.33
C VAL A 688 -18.03 13.00 6.40
N ILE A 689 -18.47 12.89 5.15
CA ILE A 689 -17.80 12.08 4.13
C ILE A 689 -16.71 12.93 3.47
N LYS A 690 -15.49 12.40 3.42
CA LYS A 690 -14.37 13.00 2.70
C LYS A 690 -14.01 12.15 1.49
N LEU A 691 -14.39 12.65 0.31
CA LEU A 691 -13.96 12.17 -0.99
C LEU A 691 -12.59 12.78 -1.34
N PRO A 692 -11.87 12.28 -2.35
CA PRO A 692 -10.62 12.90 -2.77
C PRO A 692 -10.78 14.36 -3.23
N GLN A 693 -11.96 14.74 -3.71
CA GLN A 693 -12.24 16.06 -4.29
C GLN A 693 -13.18 16.93 -3.44
N SER A 694 -13.95 16.36 -2.51
CA SER A 694 -15.00 17.06 -1.78
C SER A 694 -15.17 16.56 -0.35
N VAL A 695 -15.85 17.36 0.48
CA VAL A 695 -16.30 17.01 1.82
C VAL A 695 -17.80 17.28 1.88
N SER A 696 -18.59 16.37 2.46
CA SER A 696 -20.03 16.54 2.60
C SER A 696 -20.40 17.42 3.79
N ASP A 697 -21.67 17.83 3.85
CA ASP A 697 -22.27 18.31 5.09
C ASP A 697 -22.28 17.21 6.17
N PRO A 698 -22.30 17.57 7.47
CA PRO A 698 -22.42 16.62 8.56
C PRO A 698 -23.79 15.93 8.58
N PHE A 699 -23.81 14.65 8.93
CA PHE A 699 -25.03 13.88 9.17
C PHE A 699 -24.81 12.85 10.27
N PHE A 700 -25.90 12.29 10.80
CA PHE A 700 -25.87 11.27 11.84
C PHE A 700 -25.94 9.87 11.25
N VAL A 701 -25.16 8.96 11.83
CA VAL A 701 -25.19 7.53 11.48
C VAL A 701 -25.86 6.78 12.62
N ASN A 702 -26.90 6.01 12.29
CA ASN A 702 -27.76 5.36 13.28
C ASN A 702 -27.46 3.86 13.43
N ILE A 703 -26.64 3.31 12.53
CA ILE A 703 -26.22 1.91 12.52
C ILE A 703 -24.69 1.77 12.53
N GLY A 704 -24.19 0.58 12.88
CA GLY A 704 -22.78 0.25 12.72
C GLY A 704 -21.86 0.83 13.78
N ILE A 705 -20.58 0.53 13.60
CA ILE A 705 -19.46 0.93 14.48
C ILE A 705 -18.33 1.58 13.66
N PRO A 706 -17.59 2.56 14.19
CA PRO A 706 -16.65 3.36 13.40
C PRO A 706 -15.41 2.55 12.94
N GLN A 707 -15.17 2.49 11.63
CA GLN A 707 -14.01 1.83 11.02
C GLN A 707 -12.73 2.67 11.19
N GLY A 708 -12.07 2.53 12.33
CA GLY A 708 -10.87 3.31 12.69
C GLY A 708 -10.65 3.43 14.20
N SER A 709 -11.69 3.11 14.99
CA SER A 709 -11.60 2.94 16.43
C SER A 709 -10.78 1.69 16.80
N PRO A 710 -9.92 1.74 17.84
CA PRO A 710 -9.30 0.54 18.41
C PRO A 710 -10.27 -0.38 19.16
N LEU A 711 -11.49 0.08 19.46
CA LEU A 711 -12.51 -0.67 20.21
C LEU A 711 -13.46 -1.45 19.29
N SER A 712 -13.84 -0.86 18.14
CA SER A 712 -14.76 -1.48 17.17
C SER A 712 -14.41 -2.93 16.78
N PRO A 713 -13.14 -3.31 16.52
CA PRO A 713 -12.84 -4.70 16.17
C PRO A 713 -13.24 -5.69 17.24
N LEU A 714 -13.09 -5.35 18.51
CA LEU A 714 -13.45 -6.24 19.60
C LEU A 714 -14.97 -6.30 19.78
N LEU A 715 -15.68 -5.17 19.65
CA LEU A 715 -17.15 -5.14 19.66
C LEU A 715 -17.74 -6.03 18.57
N PHE A 716 -17.17 -6.01 17.36
CA PHE A 716 -17.61 -6.89 16.27
C PHE A 716 -17.43 -8.38 16.59
N LEU A 717 -16.37 -8.76 17.30
CA LEU A 717 -16.17 -10.15 17.71
C LEU A 717 -17.22 -10.62 18.72
N PHE A 718 -17.65 -9.73 19.63
CA PHE A 718 -18.74 -10.02 20.54
C PHE A 718 -20.07 -10.13 19.77
N TYR A 719 -20.31 -9.21 18.83
CA TYR A 719 -21.50 -9.21 17.98
C TYR A 719 -21.72 -10.54 17.23
N THR A 720 -20.66 -11.11 16.65
CA THR A 720 -20.74 -12.38 15.90
C THR A 720 -20.51 -13.61 16.76
N ALA A 721 -20.24 -13.47 18.07
CA ALA A 721 -20.02 -14.60 18.95
C ALA A 721 -21.22 -15.55 19.09
N PRO A 722 -22.49 -15.07 19.21
CA PRO A 722 -23.67 -15.95 19.28
C PRO A 722 -23.77 -16.93 18.10
N LEU A 723 -23.47 -16.48 16.87
CA LEU A 723 -23.45 -17.33 15.68
C LEU A 723 -22.55 -18.56 15.88
N LEU A 724 -21.30 -18.32 16.30
CA LEU A 724 -20.31 -19.38 16.43
C LEU A 724 -20.60 -20.31 17.61
N VAL A 725 -21.28 -19.82 18.66
CA VAL A 725 -21.76 -20.66 19.77
C VAL A 725 -22.85 -21.60 19.26
N MET A 726 -23.87 -21.06 18.58
CA MET A 726 -24.96 -21.85 17.98
C MET A 726 -24.40 -22.93 17.04
N LEU A 727 -23.50 -22.56 16.12
CA LEU A 727 -22.92 -23.53 15.20
C LEU A 727 -22.11 -24.62 15.92
N ALA A 728 -21.41 -24.27 17.01
CA ALA A 728 -20.68 -25.26 17.80
C ALA A 728 -21.62 -26.26 18.51
N GLU A 729 -22.82 -25.83 18.92
CA GLU A 729 -23.84 -26.72 19.48
C GLU A 729 -24.43 -27.64 18.42
N GLU A 730 -24.76 -27.11 17.23
CA GLU A 730 -25.25 -27.92 16.11
C GLU A 730 -24.23 -28.96 15.63
N ILE A 731 -22.94 -28.59 15.58
CA ILE A 731 -21.86 -29.54 15.26
C ILE A 731 -21.80 -30.68 16.30
N LYS A 732 -22.00 -30.38 17.59
CA LYS A 732 -22.02 -31.41 18.65
C LYS A 732 -23.21 -32.36 18.49
N LYS A 733 -24.37 -31.86 18.07
CA LYS A 733 -25.59 -32.67 17.84
C LYS A 733 -25.43 -33.64 16.67
N LEU A 734 -24.60 -33.32 15.67
CA LEU A 734 -24.44 -34.15 14.47
C LEU A 734 -24.04 -35.60 14.79
N ASN A 735 -23.18 -35.84 15.79
CA ASN A 735 -22.77 -37.14 16.34
C ASN A 735 -22.82 -38.35 15.38
N ARG A 736 -22.22 -38.21 14.18
CA ARG A 736 -22.18 -39.25 13.14
C ARG A 736 -20.74 -39.72 12.89
N PRO A 737 -20.48 -41.04 12.83
CA PRO A 737 -19.14 -41.54 12.61
C PRO A 737 -18.64 -41.15 11.21
N ASN A 738 -17.38 -40.71 11.13
CA ASN A 738 -16.72 -40.31 9.88
C ASN A 738 -17.31 -39.08 9.17
N VAL A 739 -18.23 -38.37 9.82
CA VAL A 739 -18.79 -37.10 9.35
C VAL A 739 -18.40 -36.01 10.33
N GLU A 740 -17.65 -35.02 9.88
CA GLU A 740 -17.23 -33.89 10.71
C GLU A 740 -17.59 -32.57 9.99
N VAL A 741 -18.09 -31.58 10.74
CA VAL A 741 -18.25 -30.20 10.27
C VAL A 741 -17.40 -29.30 11.16
N HIS A 742 -16.65 -28.40 10.53
CA HIS A 742 -15.76 -27.46 11.20
C HIS A 742 -16.09 -26.03 10.77
N VAL A 743 -16.09 -25.11 11.73
CA VAL A 743 -16.30 -23.68 11.48
C VAL A 743 -15.02 -22.94 11.88
N PHE A 744 -14.57 -22.05 11.01
CA PHE A 744 -13.47 -21.15 11.30
C PHE A 744 -13.90 -19.73 10.96
N ALA A 745 -13.75 -18.80 11.88
CA ALA A 745 -14.02 -17.38 11.65
C ALA A 745 -12.78 -16.54 11.89
N CYS A 746 -12.60 -15.47 11.11
CA CYS A 746 -11.58 -14.47 11.33
C CYS A 746 -12.17 -13.08 11.14
N VAL A 747 -12.68 -12.50 12.23
CA VAL A 747 -13.51 -11.29 12.19
C VAL A 747 -14.77 -11.58 11.37
N ASP A 748 -14.87 -11.08 10.14
CA ASP A 748 -16.00 -11.21 9.22
C ASP A 748 -15.88 -12.41 8.26
N ASP A 749 -14.65 -12.83 7.92
CA ASP A 749 -14.42 -14.02 7.09
C ASP A 749 -14.89 -15.29 7.85
N THR A 750 -15.84 -16.04 7.29
CA THR A 750 -16.34 -17.29 7.88
C THR A 750 -16.15 -18.45 6.91
N TYR A 751 -15.64 -19.57 7.41
CA TYR A 751 -15.34 -20.77 6.61
C TYR A 751 -16.03 -21.99 7.22
N LEU A 752 -16.84 -22.66 6.42
CA LEU A 752 -17.41 -23.97 6.73
C LEU A 752 -16.61 -25.05 6.04
N MET A 753 -16.23 -26.10 6.75
CA MET A 753 -15.58 -27.28 6.18
C MET A 753 -16.35 -28.54 6.57
N ALA A 754 -16.74 -29.35 5.59
CA ALA A 754 -17.35 -30.65 5.79
C ALA A 754 -16.35 -31.75 5.40
N VAL A 755 -16.29 -32.80 6.22
CA VAL A 755 -15.51 -34.01 6.00
C VAL A 755 -16.45 -35.20 6.07
N SER A 756 -16.50 -35.99 5.01
CA SER A 756 -17.33 -37.20 4.95
C SER A 756 -16.80 -38.16 3.86
N PRO A 757 -17.38 -39.35 3.71
CA PRO A 757 -16.97 -40.28 2.66
C PRO A 757 -17.41 -39.89 1.22
N SER A 758 -18.26 -38.87 1.03
CA SER A 758 -18.70 -38.41 -0.31
C SER A 758 -18.80 -36.88 -0.46
N TYR A 759 -18.71 -36.36 -1.69
CA TYR A 759 -18.84 -34.92 -1.91
C TYR A 759 -20.29 -34.44 -1.84
N GLU A 760 -21.23 -35.32 -2.15
CA GLU A 760 -22.67 -35.11 -2.07
C GLU A 760 -23.11 -34.89 -0.62
N GLU A 761 -22.61 -35.73 0.31
CA GLU A 761 -22.87 -35.58 1.73
C GLU A 761 -22.25 -34.28 2.27
N ASN A 762 -21.02 -33.96 1.86
CA ASN A 762 -20.40 -32.68 2.18
C ASN A 762 -21.25 -31.49 1.69
N CYS A 763 -21.73 -31.51 0.45
CA CYS A 763 -22.55 -30.41 -0.11
C CYS A 763 -23.88 -30.26 0.65
N SER A 764 -24.50 -31.38 1.03
CA SER A 764 -25.74 -31.39 1.82
C SER A 764 -25.52 -30.79 3.21
N LEU A 765 -24.44 -31.17 3.90
CA LEU A 765 -24.08 -30.61 5.21
C LEU A 765 -23.74 -29.12 5.11
N LEU A 766 -22.98 -28.71 4.09
CA LEU A 766 -22.63 -27.31 3.88
C LEU A 766 -23.86 -26.44 3.63
N LYS A 767 -24.87 -26.95 2.91
CA LYS A 767 -26.17 -26.28 2.77
C LYS A 767 -26.85 -26.10 4.12
N VAL A 768 -27.02 -27.17 4.89
CA VAL A 768 -27.71 -27.10 6.20
C VAL A 768 -27.06 -26.06 7.11
N PHE A 769 -25.73 -26.06 7.21
CA PHE A 769 -25.02 -25.09 8.05
C PHE A 769 -25.02 -23.67 7.47
N HIS A 770 -25.06 -23.51 6.14
CA HIS A 770 -25.25 -22.20 5.51
C HIS A 770 -26.66 -21.64 5.77
N ASP A 771 -27.71 -22.47 5.69
CA ASP A 771 -29.08 -22.06 5.96
C ASP A 771 -29.22 -21.58 7.41
N LEU A 772 -28.59 -22.27 8.38
CA LEU A 772 -28.49 -21.83 9.79
C LEU A 772 -27.78 -20.47 9.94
N ILE A 773 -26.66 -20.28 9.24
CA ILE A 773 -25.93 -19.01 9.25
C ILE A 773 -26.79 -17.89 8.67
N THR A 774 -27.47 -18.15 7.57
CA THR A 774 -28.29 -17.18 6.85
C THR A 774 -29.48 -16.75 7.69
N GLU A 775 -30.14 -17.69 8.36
CA GLU A 775 -31.26 -17.39 9.25
C GLU A 775 -30.83 -16.57 10.46
N TRP A 776 -29.72 -16.92 11.10
CA TRP A 776 -29.15 -16.10 12.17
C TRP A 776 -28.76 -14.70 11.67
N ALA A 777 -28.15 -14.61 10.49
CA ALA A 777 -27.70 -13.34 9.92
C ALA A 777 -28.86 -12.38 9.63
N LYS A 778 -30.01 -12.89 9.15
CA LYS A 778 -31.23 -12.08 9.01
C LYS A 778 -31.65 -11.45 10.34
N GLY A 779 -31.71 -12.25 11.41
CA GLY A 779 -32.05 -11.76 12.75
C GLY A 779 -31.01 -10.79 13.32
N ALA A 780 -29.75 -10.91 12.90
CA ALA A 780 -28.66 -10.00 13.24
C ALA A 780 -28.44 -8.87 12.22
N HIS A 781 -29.38 -8.61 11.30
CA HIS A 781 -29.28 -7.55 10.29
C HIS A 781 -27.96 -7.56 9.48
N LEU A 782 -27.39 -8.76 9.27
CA LEU A 782 -26.20 -8.99 8.46
C LEU A 782 -26.59 -9.65 7.13
N SER A 783 -25.80 -9.39 6.09
CA SER A 783 -25.90 -10.06 4.81
C SER A 783 -24.55 -10.57 4.36
N PHE A 784 -24.53 -11.70 3.64
CA PHE A 784 -23.33 -12.21 2.99
C PHE A 784 -23.23 -11.67 1.57
N SER A 785 -22.01 -11.61 1.03
CA SER A 785 -21.74 -11.22 -0.36
C SER A 785 -21.79 -12.46 -1.25
N PRO A 786 -22.81 -12.65 -2.11
CA PRO A 786 -22.88 -13.82 -3.00
C PRO A 786 -21.69 -13.90 -3.95
N GLU A 787 -21.23 -12.74 -4.46
CA GLU A 787 -20.11 -12.66 -5.39
C GLU A 787 -18.75 -12.99 -4.76
N LYS A 788 -18.67 -13.01 -3.42
CA LYS A 788 -17.44 -13.36 -2.68
C LYS A 788 -17.52 -14.71 -1.98
N SER A 789 -18.68 -15.36 -2.03
CA SER A 789 -18.85 -16.68 -1.45
C SER A 789 -18.31 -17.73 -2.42
N LEU A 790 -17.37 -18.55 -1.94
CA LEU A 790 -16.57 -19.44 -2.79
C LEU A 790 -16.53 -20.87 -2.23
N VAL A 791 -16.50 -21.86 -3.12
CA VAL A 791 -16.46 -23.29 -2.78
C VAL A 791 -15.16 -23.92 -3.26
N MET A 792 -14.56 -24.80 -2.46
CA MET A 792 -13.42 -25.63 -2.88
C MET A 792 -13.53 -27.05 -2.34
N HIS A 793 -13.32 -28.02 -3.23
CA HIS A 793 -13.18 -29.43 -2.89
C HIS A 793 -11.70 -29.81 -2.83
N PHE A 794 -11.24 -30.35 -1.71
CA PHE A 794 -9.84 -30.77 -1.55
C PHE A 794 -9.66 -32.21 -2.01
N GLN A 795 -8.69 -32.42 -2.90
CA GLN A 795 -8.45 -33.70 -3.54
C GLN A 795 -7.11 -34.29 -3.13
N ASN A 796 -7.15 -35.56 -2.75
CA ASN A 796 -5.94 -36.28 -2.41
C ASN A 796 -5.23 -36.77 -3.68
N GLY A 797 -4.41 -35.91 -4.30
CA GLY A 797 -3.63 -36.29 -5.48
C GLY A 797 -2.80 -37.57 -5.24
N VAL A 798 -2.94 -38.55 -6.13
CA VAL A 798 -2.08 -39.74 -6.18
C VAL A 798 -0.73 -39.33 -6.78
N SER A 799 0.39 -39.71 -6.16
CA SER A 799 1.72 -39.41 -6.73
C SER A 799 1.93 -40.13 -8.06
N ASP A 800 2.58 -39.48 -9.04
CA ASP A 800 2.89 -40.11 -10.34
C ASP A 800 3.65 -41.44 -10.23
N ALA A 801 4.44 -41.60 -9.16
CA ALA A 801 5.15 -42.85 -8.88
C ALA A 801 4.19 -43.97 -8.45
N LYS A 802 3.21 -43.67 -7.60
CA LYS A 802 2.17 -44.64 -7.20
C LYS A 802 1.24 -44.94 -8.38
N ARG A 803 0.93 -43.94 -9.21
CA ARG A 803 0.20 -44.07 -10.48
C ARG A 803 0.87 -45.09 -11.42
N LYS A 804 2.17 -44.94 -11.67
CA LYS A 804 2.95 -45.87 -12.53
C LYS A 804 3.05 -47.28 -11.93
N SER A 805 3.09 -47.38 -10.60
CA SER A 805 3.11 -48.66 -9.88
C SER A 805 1.77 -49.40 -9.97
N ASP A 806 0.66 -48.70 -9.71
CA ASP A 806 -0.68 -49.27 -9.71
C ASP A 806 -1.10 -49.64 -11.15
N GLN A 807 -0.68 -48.87 -12.15
CA GLN A 807 -0.86 -49.18 -13.57
C GLN A 807 -0.08 -50.43 -13.98
N ARG A 808 1.18 -50.59 -13.54
CA ARG A 808 1.94 -51.83 -13.75
C ARG A 808 1.27 -53.03 -13.10
N LYS A 809 0.77 -52.88 -11.87
CA LYS A 809 0.06 -53.97 -11.17
C LYS A 809 -1.24 -54.37 -11.88
N ARG A 810 -2.06 -53.41 -12.31
CA ARG A 810 -3.30 -53.69 -13.05
C ARG A 810 -3.05 -54.34 -14.40
N LYS A 811 -2.04 -53.86 -15.13
CA LYS A 811 -1.62 -54.45 -16.41
C LYS A 811 -1.12 -55.90 -16.24
N ASN A 812 -0.46 -56.19 -15.12
CA ASN A 812 -0.04 -57.56 -14.77
C ASN A 812 -1.21 -58.46 -14.31
N LEU A 813 -2.37 -57.90 -13.96
CA LEU A 813 -3.55 -58.62 -13.47
C LEU A 813 -4.69 -58.71 -14.51
N GLY A 814 -4.49 -58.22 -15.74
CA GLY A 814 -5.48 -58.33 -16.83
C GLY A 814 -6.77 -57.50 -16.64
N LEU A 815 -6.75 -56.48 -15.77
CA LEU A 815 -7.91 -55.64 -15.49
C LEU A 815 -8.08 -54.53 -16.53
N PRO A 816 -9.32 -54.15 -16.92
CA PRO A 816 -9.58 -53.11 -17.92
C PRO A 816 -9.13 -51.72 -17.46
N ASP A 817 -8.71 -50.89 -18.41
CA ASP A 817 -8.33 -49.49 -18.20
C ASP A 817 -9.56 -48.67 -17.77
N THR A 818 -9.57 -48.18 -16.53
CA THR A 818 -10.56 -47.22 -16.01
C THR A 818 -10.03 -45.80 -16.15
N PRO A 819 -10.88 -44.75 -16.24
CA PRO A 819 -10.46 -43.38 -16.51
C PRO A 819 -9.32 -42.90 -15.59
N GLU A 820 -8.34 -42.21 -16.20
CA GLU A 820 -6.98 -42.01 -15.69
C GLU A 820 -6.84 -41.13 -14.42
N VAL A 821 -7.88 -40.39 -14.03
CA VAL A 821 -7.98 -39.54 -12.83
C VAL A 821 -9.46 -39.39 -12.51
N GLU A 822 -9.89 -39.52 -11.26
CA GLU A 822 -11.22 -39.05 -10.87
C GLU A 822 -11.30 -37.55 -11.17
N PRO A 823 -12.21 -37.10 -12.06
CA PRO A 823 -12.27 -35.69 -12.44
C PRO A 823 -12.46 -34.80 -11.19
N PRO A 824 -11.96 -33.55 -11.22
CA PRO A 824 -12.23 -32.60 -10.15
C PRO A 824 -13.72 -32.53 -9.87
N CYS A 825 -14.11 -32.62 -8.59
CA CYS A 825 -15.52 -32.56 -8.22
C CYS A 825 -16.11 -31.22 -8.69
N THR A 826 -17.24 -31.30 -9.37
CA THR A 826 -18.00 -30.15 -9.89
C THR A 826 -19.29 -29.89 -9.12
N LEU A 827 -19.54 -30.65 -8.05
CA LEU A 827 -20.74 -30.48 -7.24
C LEU A 827 -20.71 -29.11 -6.56
N LEU A 828 -21.90 -28.57 -6.34
CA LEU A 828 -22.10 -27.36 -5.57
C LEU A 828 -23.12 -27.66 -4.47
N PRO A 829 -22.92 -27.13 -3.25
CA PRO A 829 -23.99 -27.05 -2.27
C PRO A 829 -25.17 -26.33 -2.88
N ASP A 830 -26.37 -26.84 -2.63
CA ASP A 830 -27.61 -26.24 -3.10
C ASP A 830 -27.91 -24.95 -2.31
N ILE A 831 -27.21 -23.88 -2.64
CA ILE A 831 -27.32 -22.57 -2.01
C ILE A 831 -27.60 -21.56 -3.11
N ASP A 832 -28.68 -20.79 -2.99
CA ASP A 832 -29.14 -19.85 -4.03
C ASP A 832 -28.07 -18.81 -4.39
N GLU A 833 -27.32 -18.33 -3.40
CA GLU A 833 -26.21 -17.37 -3.57
C GLU A 833 -25.08 -17.94 -4.46
N LEU A 834 -24.85 -19.25 -4.38
CA LEU A 834 -23.81 -19.93 -5.16
C LEU A 834 -24.28 -20.28 -6.57
N ARG A 835 -25.55 -20.69 -6.73
CA ARG A 835 -26.16 -21.01 -8.04
C ARG A 835 -26.08 -19.83 -9.01
N ASN A 836 -26.24 -18.62 -8.49
CA ASN A 836 -26.22 -17.38 -9.27
C ASN A 836 -24.81 -16.83 -9.53
N ASN A 837 -23.77 -17.45 -8.97
CA ASN A 837 -22.38 -17.04 -9.13
C ASN A 837 -21.59 -18.12 -9.91
N PRO A 838 -21.39 -17.97 -11.24
CA PRO A 838 -20.68 -18.97 -12.04
C PRO A 838 -19.20 -19.13 -11.66
N GLU A 839 -18.63 -18.16 -10.95
CA GLU A 839 -17.25 -18.20 -10.45
C GLU A 839 -17.17 -18.75 -9.01
N CYS A 840 -18.25 -19.23 -8.40
CA CYS A 840 -18.21 -19.67 -7.00
C CYS A 840 -17.33 -20.92 -6.78
N LEU A 841 -17.34 -21.88 -7.72
CA LEU A 841 -16.54 -23.11 -7.59
C LEU A 841 -15.09 -22.88 -8.00
N GLN A 842 -14.18 -22.97 -7.03
CA GLN A 842 -12.75 -22.73 -7.21
C GLN A 842 -12.00 -24.04 -7.42
N GLN A 843 -11.88 -24.48 -8.69
CA GLN A 843 -11.21 -25.72 -9.06
C GLN A 843 -9.68 -25.59 -9.21
N GLU A 844 -9.15 -24.38 -9.43
CA GLU A 844 -7.71 -24.14 -9.58
C GLU A 844 -7.08 -23.66 -8.27
N LYS A 845 -7.65 -22.59 -7.69
CA LYS A 845 -7.08 -21.92 -6.51
C LYS A 845 -8.13 -21.12 -5.74
N LEU A 846 -7.95 -20.99 -4.43
CA LEU A 846 -8.80 -20.17 -3.56
C LEU A 846 -7.93 -19.31 -2.62
N PRO A 847 -8.12 -17.98 -2.60
CA PRO A 847 -7.49 -17.13 -1.59
C PRO A 847 -8.16 -17.30 -0.22
N VAL A 848 -7.41 -17.77 0.77
CA VAL A 848 -7.87 -17.91 2.17
C VAL A 848 -6.90 -17.19 3.08
N LEU A 849 -7.37 -16.15 3.78
CA LEU A 849 -6.57 -15.37 4.75
C LEU A 849 -5.16 -15.00 4.22
N GLY A 850 -5.02 -14.68 2.93
CA GLY A 850 -3.75 -14.30 2.29
C GLY A 850 -2.86 -15.45 1.80
N LEU A 851 -3.27 -16.71 1.99
CA LEU A 851 -2.68 -17.91 1.40
C LEU A 851 -3.44 -18.27 0.12
N MET A 852 -2.76 -18.77 -0.93
CA MET A 852 -3.43 -19.29 -2.13
C MET A 852 -3.46 -20.80 -2.02
N LEU A 853 -4.62 -21.36 -1.73
CA LEU A 853 -4.83 -22.80 -1.66
C LEU A 853 -5.15 -23.33 -3.05
N ASP A 854 -4.74 -24.56 -3.33
CA ASP A 854 -5.17 -25.35 -4.48
C ASP A 854 -5.74 -26.69 -3.96
N PRO A 855 -6.62 -27.39 -4.70
CA PRO A 855 -7.28 -28.61 -4.23
C PRO A 855 -6.32 -29.68 -3.70
N GLY A 856 -5.12 -29.78 -4.28
CA GLY A 856 -4.09 -30.75 -3.89
C GLY A 856 -3.13 -30.27 -2.81
N LEU A 857 -3.25 -29.02 -2.34
CA LEU A 857 -2.29 -28.35 -1.44
C LEU A 857 -0.84 -28.43 -1.94
N SER A 858 -0.64 -28.27 -3.24
CA SER A 858 0.69 -28.15 -3.85
C SER A 858 1.37 -26.82 -3.53
N PHE A 859 0.59 -25.77 -3.23
CA PHE A 859 1.03 -24.40 -2.99
C PHE A 859 1.75 -23.72 -4.16
N GLU A 860 1.65 -24.23 -5.39
CA GLU A 860 2.30 -23.63 -6.56
C GLU A 860 1.80 -22.21 -6.86
N HIS A 861 0.50 -21.98 -6.72
CA HIS A 861 -0.09 -20.65 -6.82
C HIS A 861 0.38 -19.72 -5.70
N HIS A 862 0.56 -20.24 -4.48
CA HIS A 862 1.07 -19.44 -3.38
C HIS A 862 2.53 -19.02 -3.57
N LEU A 863 3.39 -19.94 -4.02
CA LEU A 863 4.78 -19.64 -4.33
C LEU A 863 4.90 -18.59 -5.44
N THR A 864 4.02 -18.67 -6.45
CA THR A 864 3.93 -17.65 -7.51
C THR A 864 3.53 -16.29 -6.95
N LEU A 865 2.52 -16.24 -6.07
CA LEU A 865 2.12 -15.00 -5.38
C LEU A 865 3.27 -14.41 -4.53
N ILE A 866 4.04 -15.27 -3.84
CA ILE A 866 5.23 -14.84 -3.10
C ILE A 866 6.24 -14.21 -4.06
N GLU A 867 6.56 -14.86 -5.18
CA GLU A 867 7.50 -14.36 -6.18
C GLU A 867 7.08 -12.99 -6.74
N GLU A 868 5.79 -12.81 -7.06
CA GLU A 868 5.24 -11.55 -7.56
C GLU A 868 5.36 -10.42 -6.52
N LYS A 869 4.98 -10.70 -5.26
CA LYS A 869 5.10 -9.74 -4.17
C LYS A 869 6.57 -9.38 -3.90
N VAL A 870 7.48 -10.36 -3.94
CA VAL A 870 8.92 -10.15 -3.79
C VAL A 870 9.48 -9.33 -4.97
N GLU A 871 9.11 -9.65 -6.22
CA GLU A 871 9.56 -8.89 -7.38
C GLU A 871 9.09 -7.43 -7.31
N SER A 872 7.86 -7.21 -6.83
CA SER A 872 7.35 -5.86 -6.56
C SER A 872 8.22 -5.11 -5.54
N ALA A 873 8.59 -5.76 -4.44
CA ALA A 873 9.50 -5.20 -3.43
C ALA A 873 10.92 -4.95 -3.98
N LEU A 874 11.42 -5.82 -4.86
CA LEU A 874 12.71 -5.65 -5.54
C LEU A 874 12.69 -4.47 -6.52
N ARG A 875 11.56 -4.21 -7.21
CA ARG A 875 11.39 -2.99 -8.04
C ARG A 875 11.61 -1.73 -7.22
N TYR A 876 11.11 -1.69 -5.98
CA TYR A 876 11.31 -0.54 -5.09
C TYR A 876 12.78 -0.42 -4.66
N GLN A 877 13.41 -1.54 -4.35
CA GLN A 877 14.83 -1.58 -3.98
C GLN A 877 15.74 -1.09 -5.11
N ARG A 878 15.46 -1.46 -6.37
CA ARG A 878 16.22 -1.00 -7.55
C ARG A 878 16.14 0.52 -7.77
N ARG A 879 15.13 1.21 -7.22
CA ARG A 879 15.01 2.68 -7.26
C ARG A 879 15.84 3.39 -6.19
N ILE A 880 16.29 2.67 -5.16
CA ILE A 880 17.01 3.25 -4.04
C ILE A 880 18.47 2.78 -3.94
N SER A 881 18.81 1.66 -4.59
CA SER A 881 20.17 1.14 -4.63
C SER A 881 20.45 0.35 -5.90
N GLY A 882 21.64 0.52 -6.45
CA GLY A 882 22.25 -0.35 -7.46
C GLY A 882 23.55 -0.98 -6.95
N ALA A 883 24.36 -1.55 -7.83
CA ALA A 883 25.67 -2.12 -7.45
C ALA A 883 26.68 -1.03 -7.05
N ASN A 884 26.72 0.09 -7.77
CA ASN A 884 27.70 1.16 -7.55
C ASN A 884 27.10 2.47 -7.02
N TRP A 885 25.87 2.46 -6.50
CA TRP A 885 25.24 3.67 -5.96
C TRP A 885 24.10 3.33 -5.00
N GLY A 886 23.76 4.28 -4.13
CA GLY A 886 22.57 4.22 -3.29
C GLY A 886 22.89 3.86 -1.84
N MET A 887 22.00 3.09 -1.21
CA MET A 887 22.08 2.78 0.21
C MET A 887 23.19 1.76 0.52
N THR A 888 23.75 1.82 1.73
CA THR A 888 24.78 0.87 2.21
C THR A 888 24.24 -0.56 2.29
N LEU A 889 25.14 -1.55 2.28
CA LEU A 889 24.81 -2.97 2.42
C LEU A 889 23.93 -3.25 3.63
N GLU A 890 24.23 -2.64 4.78
CA GLU A 890 23.46 -2.81 6.01
C GLU A 890 22.00 -2.36 5.84
N LYS A 891 21.78 -1.21 5.19
CA LYS A 891 20.44 -0.66 4.98
C LYS A 891 19.65 -1.46 3.94
N THR A 892 20.30 -1.95 2.87
CA THR A 892 19.63 -2.80 1.86
C THR A 892 19.35 -4.20 2.42
N ARG A 893 20.24 -4.76 3.24
CA ARG A 893 20.00 -5.99 4.01
C ARG A 893 18.85 -5.81 5.00
N GLN A 894 18.82 -4.71 5.73
CA GLN A 894 17.71 -4.38 6.63
C GLN A 894 16.38 -4.28 5.88
N TYR A 895 16.37 -3.69 4.68
CA TYR A 895 15.19 -3.69 3.81
C TYR A 895 14.74 -5.12 3.47
N TYR A 896 15.66 -5.99 3.06
CA TYR A 896 15.34 -7.39 2.77
C TYR A 896 14.72 -8.10 3.98
N ILE A 897 15.34 -7.98 5.16
CA ILE A 897 14.85 -8.62 6.39
C ILE A 897 13.48 -8.06 6.84
N CYS A 898 13.27 -6.75 6.72
CA CYS A 898 12.05 -6.10 7.23
C CYS A 898 10.90 -6.05 6.22
N LYS A 899 11.17 -6.18 4.92
CA LYS A 899 10.15 -6.04 3.85
C LYS A 899 9.99 -7.26 2.97
N ILE A 900 11.06 -7.98 2.65
CA ILE A 900 10.99 -9.13 1.73
C ILE A 900 10.81 -10.43 2.49
N ARG A 901 11.60 -10.70 3.53
CA ARG A 901 11.46 -11.94 4.31
C ARG A 901 10.05 -12.18 4.88
N PRO A 902 9.36 -11.17 5.45
CA PRO A 902 8.00 -11.37 5.97
C PRO A 902 6.98 -11.76 4.88
N VAL A 903 7.20 -11.34 3.63
CA VAL A 903 6.37 -11.75 2.48
C VAL A 903 6.57 -13.24 2.20
N ILE A 904 7.82 -13.72 2.22
CA ILE A 904 8.14 -15.12 1.96
C ILE A 904 7.66 -16.03 3.11
N SER A 905 7.76 -15.59 4.37
CA SER A 905 7.40 -16.41 5.53
C SER A 905 5.96 -16.27 6.01
N TYR A 906 5.11 -15.53 5.30
CA TYR A 906 3.72 -15.36 5.71
C TYR A 906 3.02 -16.71 5.82
N ALA A 907 2.37 -16.97 6.97
CA ALA A 907 1.68 -18.21 7.27
C ALA A 907 2.48 -19.52 7.03
N CYS A 908 3.83 -19.47 7.04
CA CYS A 908 4.65 -20.65 6.72
C CYS A 908 4.44 -21.83 7.67
N ALA A 909 3.92 -21.61 8.88
CA ALA A 909 3.53 -22.71 9.77
C ALA A 909 2.46 -23.62 9.15
N ALA A 910 1.59 -23.07 8.31
CA ALA A 910 0.50 -23.79 7.65
C ALA A 910 0.98 -24.51 6.37
N TRP A 911 1.71 -23.84 5.48
CA TRP A 911 2.05 -24.42 4.15
C TRP A 911 3.47 -25.01 4.06
N PHE A 912 4.42 -24.62 4.93
CA PHE A 912 5.81 -25.11 4.88
C PHE A 912 5.97 -26.40 5.70
N ALA A 913 5.29 -27.47 5.29
CA ALA A 913 5.45 -28.81 5.87
C ALA A 913 6.69 -29.49 5.27
N TRP A 914 7.88 -29.18 5.77
CA TRP A 914 9.14 -29.70 5.23
C TRP A 914 10.20 -29.97 6.31
N ARG A 915 10.97 -31.05 6.14
CA ARG A 915 12.15 -31.37 6.98
C ARG A 915 13.19 -32.13 6.15
N LYS A 916 14.47 -31.82 6.33
CA LYS A 916 15.58 -32.61 5.78
C LYS A 916 15.90 -33.79 6.71
N HIS A 917 15.98 -35.00 6.17
CA HIS A 917 16.42 -36.21 6.89
C HIS A 917 17.85 -36.59 6.47
N GLU A 918 18.57 -37.36 7.28
CA GLU A 918 19.95 -37.81 7.01
C GLU A 918 20.03 -38.72 5.77
N SER A 919 19.01 -39.55 5.54
CA SER A 919 18.88 -40.44 4.37
C SER A 919 18.29 -39.78 3.10
N GLY A 920 18.12 -38.45 3.08
CA GLY A 920 17.65 -37.71 1.90
C GLY A 920 16.14 -37.71 1.65
N LEU A 921 15.35 -38.62 2.24
CA LEU A 921 13.88 -38.67 2.14
C LEU A 921 13.22 -38.12 3.41
N THR A 922 12.19 -37.28 3.28
CA THR A 922 11.50 -36.71 4.45
C THR A 922 10.58 -37.76 5.08
N GLY A 923 10.64 -37.98 6.39
CA GLY A 923 9.68 -38.84 7.11
C GLY A 923 8.25 -38.27 7.24
N LEU A 924 7.97 -37.13 6.58
CA LEU A 924 6.66 -36.47 6.58
C LEU A 924 5.78 -37.02 5.45
N ARG A 925 4.48 -37.18 5.71
CA ARG A 925 3.49 -37.47 4.66
C ARG A 925 3.16 -36.20 3.86
N LYS A 926 3.30 -36.26 2.54
CA LYS A 926 3.07 -35.11 1.63
C LYS A 926 3.88 -33.85 2.00
N PRO A 927 5.22 -33.95 2.04
CA PRO A 927 6.07 -32.79 2.29
C PRO A 927 6.03 -31.83 1.09
N LEU A 928 6.49 -30.58 1.31
CA LEU A 928 6.76 -29.66 0.20
C LEU A 928 7.83 -30.27 -0.75
N PRO A 929 7.59 -30.34 -2.06
CA PRO A 929 8.54 -30.93 -3.01
C PRO A 929 9.92 -30.25 -3.00
N PRO A 930 11.04 -31.00 -3.16
CA PRO A 930 12.38 -30.43 -3.23
C PRO A 930 12.55 -29.34 -4.31
N GLY A 931 11.86 -29.46 -5.45
CA GLY A 931 11.87 -28.45 -6.52
C GLY A 931 11.32 -27.09 -6.07
N GLN A 932 10.30 -27.07 -5.22
CA GLN A 932 9.74 -25.85 -4.65
C GLN A 932 10.68 -25.21 -3.62
N ILE A 933 11.39 -26.02 -2.83
CA ILE A 933 12.46 -25.52 -1.96
C ILE A 933 13.58 -24.86 -2.78
N ALA A 934 14.01 -25.50 -3.87
CA ALA A 934 15.00 -24.94 -4.79
C ALA A 934 14.52 -23.62 -5.44
N ARG A 935 13.22 -23.53 -5.77
CA ARG A 935 12.57 -22.30 -6.27
C ARG A 935 12.68 -21.16 -5.24
N LEU A 936 12.33 -21.42 -3.97
CA LEU A 936 12.49 -20.44 -2.87
C LEU A 936 13.96 -20.04 -2.64
N GLN A 937 14.89 -21.00 -2.71
CA GLN A 937 16.33 -20.73 -2.58
C GLN A 937 16.83 -19.82 -3.69
N LYS A 938 16.38 -20.03 -4.94
CA LYS A 938 16.68 -19.17 -6.08
C LYS A 938 16.12 -17.77 -5.90
N LEU A 939 14.91 -17.64 -5.35
CA LEU A 939 14.30 -16.36 -5.02
C LEU A 939 15.10 -15.60 -3.95
N GLN A 940 15.49 -16.26 -2.85
CA GLN A 940 16.36 -15.67 -1.83
C GLN A 940 17.71 -15.27 -2.42
N TYR A 941 18.34 -16.14 -3.22
CA TYR A 941 19.61 -15.86 -3.88
C TYR A 941 19.54 -14.59 -4.73
N LYS A 942 18.49 -14.44 -5.55
CA LYS A 942 18.22 -13.22 -6.34
C LYS A 942 18.10 -11.96 -5.46
N CYS A 943 17.50 -12.07 -4.28
CA CYS A 943 17.39 -10.96 -3.34
C CYS A 943 18.75 -10.59 -2.73
N ILE A 944 19.53 -11.58 -2.30
CA ILE A 944 20.86 -11.39 -1.71
C ILE A 944 21.79 -10.74 -2.72
N MET A 945 21.84 -11.29 -3.93
CA MET A 945 22.52 -10.70 -5.08
C MET A 945 22.22 -9.21 -5.26
N LEU A 946 20.94 -8.83 -5.27
CA LEU A 946 20.56 -7.43 -5.46
C LEU A 946 20.98 -6.55 -4.27
N PHE A 947 20.74 -6.98 -3.04
CA PHE A 947 21.05 -6.15 -1.87
C PHE A 947 22.55 -6.14 -1.55
N SER A 948 23.32 -7.15 -1.94
CA SER A 948 24.77 -7.24 -1.72
C SER A 948 25.58 -6.56 -2.82
N GLY A 949 25.04 -6.51 -4.04
CA GLY A 949 25.79 -6.06 -5.22
C GLY A 949 26.69 -7.16 -5.79
N ALA A 950 26.55 -8.40 -5.30
CA ALA A 950 27.27 -9.55 -5.82
C ALA A 950 26.97 -9.79 -7.30
N ILE A 951 27.86 -10.52 -7.98
CA ILE A 951 27.73 -10.87 -9.40
C ILE A 951 27.09 -12.26 -9.48
N ARG A 952 26.34 -12.53 -10.55
CA ARG A 952 25.43 -13.70 -10.67
C ARG A 952 26.13 -15.06 -10.50
N ALA A 953 27.45 -15.11 -10.63
CA ALA A 953 28.27 -16.30 -10.50
C ALA A 953 28.72 -16.61 -9.05
N THR A 954 28.47 -15.73 -8.07
CA THR A 954 28.88 -15.99 -6.68
C THR A 954 28.04 -17.10 -6.05
N PRO A 955 28.61 -18.16 -5.47
CA PRO A 955 27.82 -19.24 -4.88
C PRO A 955 26.85 -18.78 -3.79
N ARG A 956 25.61 -19.31 -3.80
CA ARG A 956 24.54 -18.92 -2.86
C ARG A 956 24.96 -19.02 -1.39
N LEU A 957 25.52 -20.16 -0.98
CA LEU A 957 25.91 -20.40 0.42
C LEU A 957 27.00 -19.43 0.90
N VAL A 958 27.91 -19.02 0.01
CA VAL A 958 28.94 -18.02 0.32
C VAL A 958 28.29 -16.65 0.57
N LEU A 959 27.33 -16.24 -0.27
CA LEU A 959 26.61 -14.98 -0.06
C LEU A 959 25.73 -14.99 1.19
N GLU A 960 25.06 -16.11 1.48
CA GLU A 960 24.29 -16.30 2.71
C GLU A 960 25.17 -16.14 3.95
N LYS A 961 26.37 -16.75 3.93
CA LYS A 961 27.37 -16.61 5.00
C LYS A 961 27.90 -15.17 5.12
N GLU A 962 28.38 -14.57 4.02
CA GLU A 962 28.97 -13.21 4.06
C GLU A 962 27.92 -12.14 4.44
N CYS A 963 26.66 -12.33 4.05
CA CYS A 963 25.57 -11.44 4.44
C CYS A 963 24.91 -11.80 5.78
N HIS A 964 25.34 -12.89 6.43
CA HIS A 964 24.72 -13.45 7.63
C HIS A 964 23.19 -13.57 7.50
N ILE A 965 22.77 -14.32 6.48
CA ILE A 965 21.37 -14.63 6.15
C ILE A 965 21.22 -16.14 6.08
N ASP A 966 20.50 -16.73 7.04
CA ASP A 966 20.15 -18.15 7.04
C ASP A 966 19.58 -18.58 5.67
N SER A 967 19.87 -19.80 5.22
CA SER A 967 19.21 -20.36 4.05
C SER A 967 17.69 -20.34 4.21
N ILE A 968 16.96 -20.24 3.10
CA ILE A 968 15.51 -19.97 3.17
C ILE A 968 14.77 -21.11 3.86
N GLU A 969 15.19 -22.35 3.65
CA GLU A 969 14.61 -23.53 4.29
C GLU A 969 14.84 -23.55 5.81
N VAL A 970 16.04 -23.17 6.28
CA VAL A 970 16.33 -23.08 7.72
C VAL A 970 15.49 -21.96 8.36
N PHE A 971 15.38 -20.83 7.67
CA PHE A 971 14.58 -19.70 8.12
C PHE A 971 13.08 -20.05 8.22
N LEU A 972 12.50 -20.63 7.17
CA LEU A 972 11.09 -21.00 7.14
C LEU A 972 10.79 -22.09 8.16
N TYR A 973 11.64 -23.11 8.28
CA TYR A 973 11.52 -24.14 9.30
C TYR A 973 11.52 -23.55 10.71
N ARG A 974 12.49 -22.67 11.02
CA ARG A 974 12.56 -21.95 12.30
C ARG A 974 11.27 -21.19 12.58
N MET A 975 10.75 -20.46 11.59
CA MET A 975 9.54 -19.65 11.73
C MET A 975 8.30 -20.53 11.95
N ALA A 976 8.15 -21.60 11.17
CA ALA A 976 7.06 -22.56 11.27
C ALA A 976 7.05 -23.24 12.65
N MET A 977 8.18 -23.77 13.10
CA MET A 977 8.29 -24.44 14.41
C MET A 977 8.09 -23.46 15.57
N SER A 978 8.65 -22.25 15.48
CA SER A 978 8.41 -21.20 16.47
C SER A 978 6.94 -20.79 16.56
N CYS A 979 6.19 -20.85 15.46
CA CYS A 979 4.77 -20.55 15.46
C CYS A 979 4.00 -21.66 16.16
N ARG A 980 4.15 -22.91 15.68
CA ARG A 980 3.51 -24.11 16.24
C ARG A 980 3.78 -24.25 17.73
N ALA A 981 5.03 -24.08 18.16
CA ALA A 981 5.44 -24.18 19.55
C ALA A 981 4.73 -23.16 20.46
N LYS A 982 4.46 -21.94 19.97
CA LYS A 982 3.77 -20.91 20.76
C LYS A 982 2.28 -21.19 20.88
N SER A 983 1.67 -21.76 19.83
CA SER A 983 0.25 -22.07 19.76
C SER A 983 -0.16 -23.32 20.56
N LEU A 984 0.79 -24.13 21.04
CA LEU A 984 0.49 -25.26 21.94
C LEU A 984 -0.09 -24.77 23.26
N LYS A 985 -1.29 -25.27 23.63
CA LYS A 985 -1.95 -25.05 24.93
C LYS A 985 -1.09 -25.66 26.07
N MET A 986 -1.05 -25.02 27.23
CA MET A 986 -0.34 -25.50 28.43
C MET A 986 -1.34 -25.98 29.47
N ARG A 987 -1.07 -27.12 30.13
CA ARG A 987 -1.81 -27.50 31.33
C ARG A 987 -1.35 -26.65 32.52
N PRO A 988 -2.20 -26.44 33.54
CA PRO A 988 -1.86 -25.62 34.70
C PRO A 988 -0.56 -26.04 35.40
N HIS A 989 -0.20 -27.32 35.46
CA HIS A 989 0.93 -27.82 36.25
C HIS A 989 2.20 -28.19 35.44
N ASP A 990 2.22 -27.96 34.13
CA ASP A 990 3.28 -28.52 33.27
C ASP A 990 4.46 -27.57 33.02
N PHE A 991 5.62 -27.93 33.58
CA PHE A 991 6.95 -27.49 33.11
C PHE A 991 7.53 -28.40 32.02
N TRP A 992 7.02 -29.62 31.92
CA TRP A 992 7.68 -30.72 31.23
C TRP A 992 6.77 -31.25 30.12
N PHE A 993 7.10 -30.96 28.86
CA PHE A 993 6.51 -31.69 27.73
C PHE A 993 7.10 -33.12 27.58
N ASN A 994 7.62 -33.72 28.67
CA ASN A 994 8.37 -34.98 28.65
C ASN A 994 7.52 -36.25 28.77
N ARG A 995 6.19 -36.15 28.83
CA ARG A 995 5.35 -37.35 28.58
C ARG A 995 4.98 -37.37 27.10
N LEU A 996 5.40 -38.43 26.40
CA LEU A 996 4.77 -38.84 25.14
C LEU A 996 3.24 -38.91 25.36
N PRO A 997 2.42 -38.60 24.34
CA PRO A 997 0.98 -38.42 24.53
C PRO A 997 0.32 -39.77 24.84
N GLU A 998 0.03 -40.03 26.11
CA GLU A 998 -0.91 -41.09 26.52
C GLU A 998 -2.31 -40.55 26.85
N HIS A 999 -2.53 -39.23 26.84
CA HIS A 999 -3.82 -38.65 27.19
C HIS A 999 -4.16 -37.40 26.35
N ASP A 1000 -5.32 -37.43 25.68
CA ASP A 1000 -6.06 -36.24 25.23
C ASP A 1000 -7.03 -35.77 26.34
N GLU A 1001 -7.63 -34.59 26.17
CA GLU A 1001 -8.41 -33.82 27.18
C GLU A 1001 -9.62 -34.57 27.77
N ASP A 1002 -10.08 -35.67 27.15
CA ASP A 1002 -11.26 -36.44 27.56
C ASP A 1002 -10.97 -37.74 28.33
N GLY A 1003 -9.71 -38.00 28.71
CA GLY A 1003 -9.36 -39.19 29.51
C GLY A 1003 -9.56 -40.55 28.83
N ARG A 1004 -9.86 -40.58 27.52
CA ARG A 1004 -10.05 -41.83 26.78
C ARG A 1004 -8.70 -42.46 26.40
N PHE A 1005 -8.53 -43.73 26.78
CA PHE A 1005 -7.44 -44.61 26.34
C PHE A 1005 -7.50 -44.81 24.82
N HIS A 1006 -6.36 -44.71 24.14
CA HIS A 1006 -6.18 -45.36 22.84
C HIS A 1006 -4.96 -46.27 22.89
N GLU A 1007 -5.19 -47.54 22.54
CA GLU A 1007 -4.17 -48.54 22.24
C GLU A 1007 -3.06 -47.97 21.34
N LYS A 1008 -1.84 -48.47 21.53
CA LYS A 1008 -0.62 -48.17 20.76
C LYS A 1008 -0.90 -47.51 19.41
N ARG A 1009 -0.71 -46.18 19.31
CA ARG A 1009 -0.84 -45.42 18.05
C ARG A 1009 0.06 -46.03 16.99
N HIS A 1010 -0.50 -46.78 16.04
CA HIS A 1010 0.25 -47.28 14.90
C HIS A 1010 0.81 -46.10 14.08
N ALA A 1011 2.12 -46.12 13.78
CA ALA A 1011 2.85 -45.10 13.00
C ALA A 1011 2.22 -44.72 11.63
N TYR A 1012 1.22 -45.48 11.18
CA TYR A 1012 0.52 -45.29 9.92
C TYR A 1012 -0.65 -44.29 9.96
N HIS A 1013 -1.01 -43.70 11.11
CA HIS A 1013 -2.12 -42.73 11.22
C HIS A 1013 -1.68 -41.28 11.50
N GLU A 1014 -0.38 -41.01 11.66
CA GLU A 1014 0.10 -39.65 11.92
C GLU A 1014 0.13 -38.79 10.64
N SER A 1015 -0.46 -37.59 10.71
CA SER A 1015 -0.35 -36.56 9.69
C SER A 1015 1.01 -35.84 9.78
N ALA A 1016 1.41 -35.13 8.72
CA ALA A 1016 2.59 -34.28 8.78
C ALA A 1016 2.49 -33.23 9.89
N PHE A 1017 1.28 -32.77 10.20
CA PHE A 1017 1.06 -31.79 11.26
C PHE A 1017 1.27 -32.39 12.64
N ASP A 1018 0.89 -33.66 12.85
CA ASP A 1018 1.12 -34.37 14.11
C ASP A 1018 2.62 -34.52 14.40
N VAL A 1019 3.38 -34.96 13.40
CA VAL A 1019 4.85 -35.09 13.50
C VAL A 1019 5.49 -33.73 13.80
N LEU A 1020 5.11 -32.68 13.06
CA LEU A 1020 5.65 -31.33 13.26
C LEU A 1020 5.24 -30.74 14.62
N ASN A 1021 4.04 -31.03 15.12
CA ASN A 1021 3.60 -30.63 16.44
C ASN A 1021 4.37 -31.37 17.54
N GLY A 1022 4.70 -32.66 17.33
CA GLY A 1022 5.62 -33.40 18.19
C GLY A 1022 6.99 -32.72 18.29
N ILE A 1023 7.58 -32.32 17.17
CA ILE A 1023 8.84 -31.57 17.14
C ILE A 1023 8.71 -30.21 17.84
N ALA A 1024 7.59 -29.52 17.64
CA ALA A 1024 7.33 -28.25 18.30
C ALA A 1024 7.27 -28.40 19.83
N ARG A 1025 6.71 -29.50 20.36
CA ARG A 1025 6.72 -29.80 21.81
C ARG A 1025 8.15 -29.97 22.34
N VAL A 1026 9.02 -30.67 21.61
CA VAL A 1026 10.45 -30.80 21.97
C VAL A 1026 11.13 -29.43 22.04
N LEU A 1027 10.87 -28.55 21.06
CA LEU A 1027 11.38 -27.18 21.08
C LEU A 1027 10.90 -26.38 22.32
N VAL A 1028 9.65 -26.56 22.75
CA VAL A 1028 9.14 -25.92 23.98
C VAL A 1028 9.85 -26.47 25.21
N GLY A 1029 10.04 -27.79 25.30
CA GLY A 1029 10.78 -28.44 26.40
C GLY A 1029 12.22 -27.92 26.52
N ASP A 1030 12.96 -27.91 25.40
CA ASP A 1030 14.32 -27.36 25.34
C ASP A 1030 14.38 -25.88 25.77
N ALA A 1031 13.41 -25.08 25.30
CA ALA A 1031 13.32 -23.67 25.64
C ALA A 1031 13.00 -23.47 27.14
N GLY A 1032 12.14 -24.31 27.71
CA GLY A 1032 11.77 -24.30 29.12
C GLY A 1032 12.95 -24.62 30.03
N LYS A 1033 13.65 -25.73 29.77
CA LYS A 1033 14.86 -26.13 30.52
C LYS A 1033 15.90 -25.01 30.56
N ARG A 1034 16.16 -24.44 29.38
CA ARG A 1034 17.13 -23.37 29.24
C ARG A 1034 16.66 -22.04 29.85
N PHE A 1035 15.36 -21.77 29.86
CA PHE A 1035 14.80 -20.60 30.54
C PHE A 1035 15.01 -20.72 32.05
N GLN A 1036 14.77 -21.91 32.61
CA GLN A 1036 15.07 -22.22 34.01
C GLN A 1036 16.55 -21.99 34.33
N ASP A 1037 17.48 -22.50 33.50
CA ASP A 1037 18.93 -22.36 33.71
C ASP A 1037 19.43 -20.91 33.68
N THR A 1038 18.70 -20.00 33.02
CA THR A 1038 19.15 -18.63 32.75
C THR A 1038 18.32 -17.54 33.42
N TRP A 1039 17.21 -17.91 34.07
CA TRP A 1039 16.34 -16.96 34.76
C TRP A 1039 17.02 -16.43 36.02
N LYS A 1040 17.20 -15.10 36.09
CA LYS A 1040 17.70 -14.41 37.29
C LYS A 1040 16.50 -13.78 38.00
N CYS A 1041 16.21 -14.24 39.21
CA CYS A 1041 14.95 -14.02 39.91
C CYS A 1041 14.78 -12.58 40.42
N PRO A 1042 13.61 -11.92 40.23
CA PRO A 1042 13.10 -10.91 41.15
C PRO A 1042 12.58 -11.60 42.43
N PRO A 1043 12.64 -10.98 43.62
CA PRO A 1043 12.38 -11.65 44.90
C PRO A 1043 10.95 -12.20 45.12
N LYS A 1044 10.00 -11.99 44.19
CA LYS A 1044 8.57 -12.32 44.35
C LYS A 1044 7.96 -13.17 43.23
N THR A 1045 8.74 -13.72 42.29
CA THR A 1045 8.18 -14.47 41.15
C THR A 1045 8.93 -15.76 40.91
N THR A 1046 8.24 -16.90 40.99
CA THR A 1046 8.83 -18.20 40.72
C THR A 1046 9.19 -18.36 39.24
N VAL A 1047 10.11 -19.27 38.92
CA VAL A 1047 10.45 -19.60 37.52
C VAL A 1047 9.20 -20.09 36.76
N LEU A 1048 8.28 -20.79 37.44
CA LEU A 1048 7.02 -21.28 36.84
C LEU A 1048 6.12 -20.11 36.44
N GLU A 1049 5.88 -19.19 37.37
CA GLU A 1049 5.05 -18.00 37.13
C GLU A 1049 5.65 -17.15 36.01
N ALA A 1050 6.97 -16.98 36.01
CA ALA A 1050 7.68 -16.27 34.96
C ALA A 1050 7.54 -16.95 33.59
N TRP A 1051 7.56 -18.29 33.54
CA TRP A 1051 7.36 -19.06 32.31
C TRP A 1051 5.90 -19.04 31.82
N ARG A 1052 4.92 -19.12 32.73
CA ARG A 1052 3.49 -19.02 32.40
C ARG A 1052 3.13 -17.70 31.72
N ASN A 1053 3.91 -16.63 31.96
CA ASN A 1053 3.77 -15.39 31.21
C ASN A 1053 4.05 -15.62 29.70
N PRO A 1054 3.05 -15.42 28.80
CA PRO A 1054 3.23 -15.71 27.38
C PRO A 1054 4.34 -14.91 26.71
N VAL A 1055 4.65 -13.71 27.20
CA VAL A 1055 5.72 -12.86 26.64
C VAL A 1055 7.09 -13.50 26.91
N ASN A 1056 7.32 -13.97 28.13
CA ASN A 1056 8.57 -14.62 28.51
C ASN A 1056 8.74 -15.96 27.79
N ARG A 1057 7.74 -16.83 27.82
CA ARG A 1057 7.73 -18.11 27.09
C ARG A 1057 7.99 -17.91 25.60
N ASN A 1058 7.23 -17.03 24.95
CA ASN A 1058 7.36 -16.82 23.50
C ASN A 1058 8.74 -16.24 23.13
N ARG A 1059 9.36 -15.45 24.02
CA ARG A 1059 10.72 -14.97 23.87
C ARG A 1059 11.73 -16.12 24.00
N ALA A 1060 11.59 -16.98 24.99
CA ALA A 1060 12.47 -18.13 25.21
C ALA A 1060 12.40 -19.13 24.04
N ILE A 1061 11.20 -19.52 23.60
CA ILE A 1061 10.98 -20.38 22.42
C ILE A 1061 11.67 -19.79 21.20
N ARG A 1062 11.48 -18.48 20.95
CA ARG A 1062 12.11 -17.79 19.82
C ARG A 1062 13.64 -17.84 19.91
N GLN A 1063 14.21 -17.61 21.09
CA GLN A 1063 15.66 -17.64 21.28
C GLN A 1063 16.22 -19.04 21.05
N GLN A 1064 15.54 -20.09 21.54
CA GLN A 1064 15.95 -21.47 21.33
C GLN A 1064 15.88 -21.85 19.85
N ALA A 1065 14.80 -21.49 19.15
CA ALA A 1065 14.66 -21.73 17.72
C ALA A 1065 15.73 -21.01 16.87
N ILE A 1066 16.14 -19.78 17.26
CA ILE A 1066 17.25 -19.07 16.62
C ILE A 1066 18.57 -19.83 16.77
N ARG A 1067 18.81 -20.42 17.94
CA ARG A 1067 20.03 -21.20 18.20
C ARG A 1067 20.08 -22.48 17.37
N GLN A 1068 19.02 -23.28 17.40
CA GLN A 1068 18.93 -24.50 16.59
C GLN A 1068 19.12 -24.19 15.09
N ALA A 1069 18.54 -23.10 14.59
CA ALA A 1069 18.75 -22.64 13.23
C ALA A 1069 20.21 -22.23 12.95
N THR A 1070 20.86 -21.55 13.90
CA THR A 1070 22.27 -21.14 13.77
C THR A 1070 23.19 -22.36 13.67
N GLU A 1071 22.97 -23.38 14.52
CA GLU A 1071 23.72 -24.63 14.46
C GLU A 1071 23.47 -25.39 13.16
N THR A 1072 22.22 -25.41 12.69
CA THR A 1072 21.89 -25.98 11.38
C THR A 1072 22.63 -25.27 10.25
N SER A 1073 22.67 -23.94 10.25
CA SER A 1073 23.41 -23.18 9.23
C SER A 1073 24.93 -23.39 9.31
N LYS A 1074 25.50 -23.53 10.51
CA LYS A 1074 26.90 -23.95 10.69
C LYS A 1074 27.16 -25.32 10.08
N GLY A 1075 26.28 -26.30 10.32
CA GLY A 1075 26.37 -27.64 9.73
C GLY A 1075 26.33 -27.61 8.20
N ILE A 1076 25.38 -26.86 7.62
CA ILE A 1076 25.29 -26.68 6.15
C ILE A 1076 26.56 -26.04 5.59
N TRP A 1077 27.12 -25.05 6.27
CA TRP A 1077 28.38 -24.41 5.86
C TRP A 1077 29.57 -25.38 5.91
N LYS A 1078 29.69 -26.18 6.97
CA LYS A 1078 30.74 -27.21 7.09
C LYS A 1078 30.64 -28.26 5.98
N ALA A 1079 29.44 -28.74 5.69
CA ALA A 1079 29.20 -29.67 4.58
C ALA A 1079 29.61 -29.07 3.23
N HIS A 1080 29.26 -27.80 2.98
CA HIS A 1080 29.66 -27.10 1.76
C HIS A 1080 31.18 -26.96 1.62
N LEU A 1081 31.89 -26.73 2.72
CA LEU A 1081 33.36 -26.67 2.70
C LEU A 1081 33.98 -28.04 2.41
N SER A 1082 33.41 -29.11 2.97
CA SER A 1082 33.87 -30.50 2.72
C SER A 1082 33.72 -30.88 1.24
N GLU A 1083 32.51 -30.77 0.69
CA GLU A 1083 32.23 -31.10 -0.73
C GLU A 1083 33.12 -30.32 -1.71
N ARG A 1084 33.58 -29.14 -1.31
CA ARG A 1084 34.44 -28.29 -2.14
C ARG A 1084 35.92 -28.64 -2.00
N LYS A 1085 36.37 -29.17 -0.86
CA LYS A 1085 37.71 -29.74 -0.71
C LYS A 1085 37.88 -30.96 -1.63
N ASP A 1086 36.85 -31.80 -1.70
CA ASP A 1086 36.85 -33.03 -2.50
C ASP A 1086 36.86 -32.77 -4.02
N LYS A 1087 36.50 -31.56 -4.45
CA LYS A 1087 36.42 -31.15 -5.87
C LYS A 1087 37.59 -30.28 -6.35
N LYS A 1088 38.65 -30.09 -5.55
CA LYS A 1088 39.72 -29.13 -5.89
C LYS A 1088 40.89 -29.72 -6.68
N THR A 1089 41.20 -29.06 -7.80
CA THR A 1089 42.45 -29.16 -8.60
C THR A 1089 43.42 -27.98 -8.36
N SER A 1090 43.13 -27.04 -7.44
CA SER A 1090 43.90 -25.80 -7.21
C SER A 1090 44.20 -25.56 -5.73
N THR A 1091 45.42 -25.10 -5.44
CA THR A 1091 45.95 -24.77 -4.09
C THR A 1091 45.36 -23.49 -3.46
N TYR A 1092 44.72 -22.62 -4.24
CA TYR A 1092 44.24 -21.32 -3.77
C TYR A 1092 42.82 -21.37 -3.16
N GLN A 1093 42.57 -20.62 -2.08
CA GLN A 1093 41.27 -20.57 -1.38
C GLN A 1093 40.77 -19.11 -1.19
N PRO A 1094 39.58 -18.76 -1.71
CA PRO A 1094 38.96 -17.46 -1.43
C PRO A 1094 38.80 -17.15 0.06
N HIS A 1095 39.04 -15.90 0.45
CA HIS A 1095 38.94 -15.45 1.84
C HIS A 1095 37.57 -15.71 2.48
N ALA A 1096 36.48 -15.62 1.71
CA ALA A 1096 35.13 -15.92 2.19
C ALA A 1096 34.97 -17.39 2.67
N LEU A 1097 35.78 -18.33 2.17
CA LEU A 1097 35.75 -19.75 2.54
C LEU A 1097 36.56 -20.07 3.79
N LYS A 1098 37.49 -19.20 4.20
CA LYS A 1098 38.34 -19.42 5.39
C LYS A 1098 37.59 -19.20 6.71
N GLY A 1099 36.53 -18.37 6.70
CA GLY A 1099 35.78 -18.03 7.90
C GLY A 1099 34.64 -19.01 8.20
N GLU A 1100 34.31 -19.15 9.48
CA GLU A 1100 33.14 -19.91 9.94
C GLU A 1100 31.82 -19.18 9.63
N TRP A 1101 30.70 -19.89 9.82
CA TRP A 1101 29.38 -19.29 9.77
C TRP A 1101 29.16 -18.39 10.99
N GLY A 1102 28.95 -17.09 10.77
CA GLY A 1102 28.75 -16.13 11.85
C GLY A 1102 28.55 -14.70 11.36
N GLY A 1103 28.27 -13.79 12.30
CA GLY A 1103 28.06 -12.36 12.01
C GLY A 1103 29.33 -11.59 11.68
N GLU A 1104 30.51 -12.16 11.95
CA GLU A 1104 31.82 -11.54 11.74
C GLU A 1104 32.07 -11.17 10.28
N SER A 1105 31.60 -12.01 9.34
CA SER A 1105 31.77 -11.74 7.91
C SER A 1105 31.01 -10.50 7.45
N LEU A 1106 29.84 -10.25 8.04
CA LEU A 1106 29.06 -9.04 7.75
C LEU A 1106 29.75 -7.78 8.33
N ALA A 1107 30.53 -7.91 9.41
CA ALA A 1107 31.20 -6.80 10.07
C ALA A 1107 32.26 -6.12 9.19
N TYR A 1108 32.89 -6.86 8.26
CA TYR A 1108 33.85 -6.30 7.30
C TYR A 1108 33.25 -5.18 6.42
N TYR A 1109 31.94 -5.17 6.23
CA TYR A 1109 31.27 -4.20 5.36
C TYR A 1109 30.67 -3.00 6.12
N ARG A 1110 30.86 -2.95 7.44
CA ARG A 1110 30.31 -1.91 8.29
C ARG A 1110 30.89 -0.55 7.91
N GLY A 1111 30.03 0.46 7.83
CA GLY A 1111 30.43 1.83 7.47
C GLY A 1111 30.82 2.06 6.01
N MET A 1112 31.01 1.00 5.21
CA MET A 1112 31.35 1.11 3.80
C MET A 1112 30.19 1.71 2.99
N THR A 1113 30.54 2.52 1.99
CA THR A 1113 29.63 2.97 0.95
C THR A 1113 29.15 1.80 0.09
N ARG A 1114 28.12 2.04 -0.74
CA ARG A 1114 27.59 1.01 -1.62
C ARG A 1114 28.63 0.47 -2.63
N PRO A 1115 29.44 1.32 -3.31
CA PRO A 1115 30.53 0.83 -4.16
C PRO A 1115 31.57 0.02 -3.40
N GLU A 1116 32.05 0.52 -2.25
CA GLU A 1116 33.09 -0.13 -1.45
C GLU A 1116 32.65 -1.50 -0.95
N SER A 1117 31.45 -1.59 -0.36
CA SER A 1117 30.91 -2.88 0.11
C SER A 1117 30.69 -3.86 -1.04
N THR A 1118 30.27 -3.38 -2.21
CA THR A 1118 30.13 -4.24 -3.41
C THR A 1118 31.49 -4.75 -3.87
N LEU A 1119 32.50 -3.88 -3.97
CA LEU A 1119 33.86 -4.26 -4.34
C LEU A 1119 34.46 -5.22 -3.32
N GLY A 1120 34.35 -4.92 -2.02
CA GLY A 1120 34.79 -5.80 -0.95
C GLY A 1120 34.11 -7.17 -0.98
N MET A 1121 32.82 -7.22 -1.33
CA MET A 1121 32.10 -8.49 -1.52
C MET A 1121 32.71 -9.29 -2.67
N GLN A 1122 33.04 -8.66 -3.80
CA GLN A 1122 33.72 -9.35 -4.92
C GLN A 1122 35.15 -9.79 -4.57
N LEU A 1123 35.89 -8.97 -3.82
CA LEU A 1123 37.25 -9.26 -3.42
C LEU A 1123 37.33 -10.37 -2.37
N ARG A 1124 36.34 -10.51 -1.49
CA ARG A 1124 36.32 -11.59 -0.49
C ARG A 1124 35.81 -12.90 -1.06
N THR A 1125 34.84 -12.82 -1.96
CA THR A 1125 34.27 -14.00 -2.63
C THR A 1125 35.12 -14.44 -3.83
N GLU A 1126 36.07 -13.60 -4.26
CA GLU A 1126 37.06 -13.81 -5.32
C GLU A 1126 36.49 -14.57 -6.51
N CYS A 1127 35.42 -14.00 -7.09
CA CYS A 1127 34.67 -14.68 -8.13
C CYS A 1127 35.61 -15.36 -9.14
N VAL A 1128 35.41 -16.68 -9.29
CA VAL A 1128 35.75 -17.46 -10.48
C VAL A 1128 35.25 -16.75 -11.77
N GLY A 1129 34.24 -15.88 -11.64
CA GLY A 1129 33.75 -14.95 -12.67
C GLY A 1129 34.50 -13.61 -12.84
N LEU A 1130 35.20 -13.06 -11.83
CA LEU A 1130 36.05 -11.88 -12.00
C LEU A 1130 37.33 -12.30 -12.73
N ASN A 1131 37.88 -13.48 -12.40
CA ASN A 1131 38.93 -14.09 -13.22
C ASN A 1131 38.44 -14.38 -14.64
N TRP A 1132 37.25 -14.97 -14.84
CA TRP A 1132 36.69 -15.14 -16.18
C TRP A 1132 36.46 -13.80 -16.92
N TYR A 1133 35.93 -12.77 -16.26
CA TYR A 1133 35.67 -11.45 -16.86
C TYR A 1133 36.96 -10.68 -17.16
N LEU A 1134 37.92 -10.66 -16.24
CA LEU A 1134 39.25 -10.09 -16.46
C LEU A 1134 39.99 -10.83 -17.57
N ASN A 1135 39.89 -12.16 -17.62
CA ASN A 1135 40.45 -12.99 -18.70
C ASN A 1135 39.74 -12.72 -20.04
N LYS A 1136 38.40 -12.52 -20.05
CA LYS A 1136 37.63 -12.07 -21.22
C LYS A 1136 37.99 -10.64 -21.66
N CYS A 1137 38.50 -9.82 -20.74
CA CYS A 1137 39.01 -8.47 -20.99
C CYS A 1137 40.53 -8.45 -21.23
N HIS A 1138 41.19 -9.60 -21.36
CA HIS A 1138 42.66 -9.75 -21.49
C HIS A 1138 43.49 -9.06 -20.39
N VAL A 1139 42.91 -8.86 -19.21
CA VAL A 1139 43.60 -8.34 -18.03
C VAL A 1139 44.16 -9.50 -17.23
N MET A 1140 45.46 -9.75 -17.33
CA MET A 1140 46.16 -10.72 -16.50
C MET A 1140 46.37 -10.16 -15.09
N ARG A 1141 46.03 -10.93 -14.05
CA ARG A 1141 46.55 -10.69 -12.70
C ARG A 1141 47.87 -11.46 -12.56
N GLU A 1142 48.96 -10.76 -12.29
CA GLU A 1142 50.05 -11.39 -11.54
C GLU A 1142 49.56 -11.57 -10.11
N VAL A 1143 49.14 -12.80 -9.76
CA VAL A 1143 49.03 -13.18 -8.35
C VAL A 1143 50.43 -13.62 -7.93
N LYS A 1144 51.24 -12.70 -7.41
CA LYS A 1144 52.44 -13.10 -6.66
C LYS A 1144 51.97 -13.70 -5.34
N VAL A 1145 51.98 -15.03 -5.26
CA VAL A 1145 51.98 -15.74 -3.98
C VAL A 1145 53.40 -15.65 -3.45
N SER A 1146 53.58 -15.15 -2.23
CA SER A 1146 54.87 -15.24 -1.53
C SER A 1146 55.22 -16.73 -1.36
N GLY A 1147 56.20 -17.24 -2.12
CA GLY A 1147 56.73 -18.60 -2.00
C GLY A 1147 56.45 -19.58 -3.15
N SER A 1148 55.99 -19.14 -4.33
CA SER A 1148 55.92 -20.03 -5.51
C SER A 1148 56.81 -19.51 -6.65
N ASP A 1149 57.79 -20.31 -7.06
CA ASP A 1149 58.65 -20.03 -8.21
C ASP A 1149 57.85 -19.90 -9.51
N ALA A 1150 58.33 -18.99 -10.35
CA ALA A 1150 57.66 -18.47 -11.52
C ALA A 1150 57.44 -19.53 -12.62
N VAL A 1151 56.21 -19.60 -13.13
CA VAL A 1151 55.96 -20.06 -14.50
C VAL A 1151 55.46 -18.86 -15.30
N GLY A 1152 56.40 -18.20 -15.98
CA GLY A 1152 56.11 -17.12 -16.91
C GLY A 1152 55.49 -17.65 -18.21
N ARG A 1153 54.42 -17.00 -18.68
CA ARG A 1153 54.07 -17.01 -20.11
C ARG A 1153 54.31 -15.61 -20.66
N ARG A 1154 55.34 -15.50 -21.51
CA ARG A 1154 55.67 -14.31 -22.31
C ARG A 1154 54.58 -14.05 -23.35
N GLY A 1155 54.26 -12.77 -23.55
CA GLY A 1155 53.41 -12.27 -24.63
C GLY A 1155 53.24 -10.76 -24.47
N THR A 1156 54.02 -10.02 -25.25
CA THR A 1156 54.31 -8.58 -25.14
C THR A 1156 53.19 -7.69 -25.69
N ASN A 1157 52.61 -6.81 -24.86
CA ASN A 1157 52.46 -5.36 -25.11
C ASN A 1157 51.78 -4.66 -23.91
N ARG A 1158 52.44 -3.60 -23.41
CA ARG A 1158 52.20 -2.96 -22.11
C ARG A 1158 51.26 -1.76 -22.22
N SER A 1159 50.29 -1.68 -21.31
CA SER A 1159 49.72 -0.41 -20.81
C SER A 1159 49.32 -0.63 -19.35
N TYR A 1160 50.07 -0.02 -18.42
CA TYR A 1160 49.89 -0.19 -16.97
C TYR A 1160 48.93 0.87 -16.41
N LEU A 1161 47.98 0.45 -15.57
CA LEU A 1161 47.21 1.34 -14.69
C LEU A 1161 47.50 0.95 -13.24
N TYR A 1162 48.40 1.71 -12.60
CA TYR A 1162 48.64 1.63 -11.16
C TYR A 1162 47.47 2.30 -10.41
N LEU A 1163 46.75 1.54 -9.58
CA LEU A 1163 45.99 2.10 -8.46
C LEU A 1163 46.84 1.92 -7.20
N ARG A 1164 47.61 2.96 -6.84
CA ARG A 1164 48.26 3.05 -5.53
C ARG A 1164 47.19 3.02 -4.43
N ALA A 1165 47.22 2.01 -3.58
CA ALA A 1165 46.73 2.12 -2.21
C ALA A 1165 47.73 2.99 -1.42
N PRO A 1166 47.31 3.89 -0.53
CA PRO A 1166 48.23 4.49 0.42
C PRO A 1166 48.62 3.40 1.42
N GLN A 1167 49.88 2.94 1.35
CA GLN A 1167 50.53 2.25 2.46
C GLN A 1167 51.06 3.32 3.44
N PRO A 1168 51.04 3.04 4.75
CA PRO A 1168 51.54 3.94 5.78
C PRO A 1168 53.05 3.76 5.91
N ASP A 1169 53.80 4.87 5.80
CA ASP A 1169 55.23 4.86 6.04
C ASP A 1169 55.51 4.73 7.55
N GLY A 1170 56.11 3.59 7.92
CA GLY A 1170 57.42 3.52 8.57
C GLY A 1170 57.66 4.17 9.95
N SER A 1171 57.99 3.29 10.90
CA SER A 1171 58.97 3.44 12.00
C SER A 1171 58.66 4.36 13.20
N SER A 1172 58.34 3.68 14.32
CA SER A 1172 58.89 3.85 15.68
C SER A 1172 58.99 5.26 16.30
N HIS A 1173 58.03 5.60 17.17
CA HIS A 1173 58.21 5.61 18.64
C HIS A 1173 57.06 6.36 19.36
N VAL A 1174 56.41 5.64 20.29
CA VAL A 1174 55.78 6.06 21.56
C VAL A 1174 54.61 7.07 21.57
N HIS A 1175 53.61 6.68 22.38
CA HIS A 1175 52.51 7.44 23.02
C HIS A 1175 51.14 7.56 22.32
N GLY A 1176 50.19 6.78 22.86
CA GLY A 1176 48.97 7.37 23.44
C GLY A 1176 47.69 7.42 22.59
N VAL A 1177 46.94 6.31 22.56
CA VAL A 1177 45.49 6.17 22.87
C VAL A 1177 44.48 7.25 22.38
N PRO A 1178 43.25 6.89 21.93
CA PRO A 1178 42.74 5.72 21.19
C PRO A 1178 42.07 6.07 19.83
#